data_AF-A0A9P7Y9Y9-F1
#
_entry.id   AF-A0A9P7Y9Y9-F1
#
_cell.length_a   1.000
_cell.length_b   1.000
_cell.length_c   1.000
_cell.angle_alpha   90.00
_cell.angle_beta   90.00
_cell.angle_gamma   90.00
#
_symmetry.space_group_name_H-M   'P 1'
#
loop_
_entity.id
_entity.type
_entity.pdbx_description
1 polymer ?
#
loop_
_entity_poly.entity_id
_entity_poly.type
_entity_poly.pdbx_seq_one_letter_code
_entity_poly.pdbx_strand_id
1 'polypeptide(L)'
;MSFPPTSPPTPILQAARPLLLDCEPMLAVPTTSSSTMDRDHRESGISELEATPAPKQEYERIPRPSPSHHPWQLCYVLTADMDMEDSDWSQIVSERGVCVLGKRPDGYHEVIVDGPYISWLLRHQIHVATKYEYRLMHRSDPTQPAEGEMRVHGVWGARRRSYIRFLGNAFKAIGSGHGPGLRLCLRSITPPCLETALEWAILNCDLLESSPLVRGRFTKCLVLLVLGSLKDHHTPSAIQLLEKDQDGVLQAFQKDPADLFQAVPTTSQDRQTEVHLIALVRRLLILAGGPADSPRVKLDPKYTAMENLNLYGSLVGITGSHQFGPFDSRPLHKALSESRVSANGDCMLDIASLTCQMMASLPIGFPPGHLNLPVPLLYGLGTGQIDEIRRLIDLIYHKQPSLRRPENNVLVLLVWSSMVRRQPHRALGEWVASTDGWKLHDRLVEEMQDPQPTERLAFMLAALLCFQRLLPESSHDPTQPTQGGYLANFDDLARGEPLGNERMVLEHMMVSFLRVLDTFRGNHQETYQFLVTVFDPDTLLLAPDRFSDQYWMCRIKDRLAHADALETLKHQGPKPSLRWYDWCTFVPVVLLCVCIISPGLGSFLWKILLISTCGEFFTLITYLRQRCNITQHPDRWSLLAHTSLCTLKFTFTGVFLCMGLTRLTDADLVLFALLSFSTIYALKIILCQIYSWGAQSSRHDPSLSVRLVQDLENAREIDTGHPYFRKGSLPGSLRMVDCESYTLVRLSNLRSHKSEEILAELDGVGKLHQLASIMALPDESWEMVVLKSYLPELEDALGKMFPGCHVDPDYDPTEPSSDDIGCLHMAAKTLKLPARSGEKVPLMVAEDEGQSYTAAKAPKIHESSSRARTMATDAWPVAAAYYTRLLERNAAWLREHAL
;
A
#
# COMPACT_ATOMS: atom_id res chain seq x y z
N MET A 1 42.60 19.17 0.33
CA MET A 1 41.85 18.65 -0.83
C MET A 1 40.80 19.70 -1.20
N SER A 2 40.60 19.98 -2.48
CA SER A 2 39.66 21.00 -2.96
C SER A 2 38.29 20.39 -3.26
N PHE A 3 37.23 20.97 -2.70
CA PHE A 3 35.85 20.60 -3.02
C PHE A 3 35.43 21.15 -4.41
N PRO A 4 34.60 20.43 -5.17
CA PRO A 4 34.02 20.95 -6.41
C PRO A 4 32.93 22.00 -6.12
N PRO A 5 32.68 22.96 -7.03
CA PRO A 5 31.62 23.95 -6.87
C PRO A 5 30.24 23.33 -7.07
N THR A 6 29.27 23.75 -6.25
CA THR A 6 27.85 23.43 -6.42
C THR A 6 27.27 24.20 -7.60
N SER A 7 26.53 23.51 -8.49
CA SER A 7 25.78 24.14 -9.57
C SER A 7 24.59 24.96 -9.04
N PRO A 8 24.27 26.13 -9.63
CA PRO A 8 23.14 26.95 -9.20
C PRO A 8 21.79 26.31 -9.58
N PRO A 9 20.70 26.61 -8.84
CA PRO A 9 19.36 26.13 -9.18
C PRO A 9 18.80 26.81 -10.43
N THR A 10 18.12 26.04 -11.28
CA THR A 10 17.46 26.53 -12.50
C THR A 10 16.18 27.30 -12.15
N PRO A 11 15.98 28.53 -12.64
CA PRO A 11 14.69 29.21 -12.53
C PRO A 11 13.73 28.68 -13.60
N ILE A 12 12.56 28.20 -13.18
CA ILE A 12 11.45 27.77 -14.06
C ILE A 12 10.18 28.52 -13.61
N LEU A 13 9.24 28.74 -14.54
CA LEU A 13 8.01 29.53 -14.40
C LEU A 13 8.17 31.07 -14.37
N GLN A 14 8.64 31.65 -15.49
CA GLN A 14 8.31 33.06 -15.79
C GLN A 14 8.18 33.40 -17.30
N ALA A 15 7.48 32.58 -18.09
CA ALA A 15 7.01 32.95 -19.43
C ALA A 15 5.88 32.03 -19.96
N ALA A 16 4.62 32.44 -19.84
CA ALA A 16 3.48 32.01 -20.69
C ALA A 16 2.15 32.71 -20.28
N ARG A 17 1.86 33.86 -20.91
CA ARG A 17 0.48 34.36 -21.12
C ARG A 17 0.45 34.89 -22.55
N PRO A 18 -0.53 34.48 -23.36
CA PRO A 18 -1.61 35.43 -23.64
C PRO A 18 -3.01 34.78 -23.74
N LEU A 19 -4.03 35.63 -23.87
CA LEU A 19 -5.36 35.34 -24.42
C LEU A 19 -6.19 34.20 -23.79
N LEU A 20 -6.90 34.55 -22.70
CA LEU A 20 -8.31 34.17 -22.56
C LEU A 20 -9.08 35.44 -22.15
N LEU A 21 -10.00 35.86 -23.01
CA LEU A 21 -10.96 36.94 -22.80
C LEU A 21 -12.38 36.36 -22.91
N ASP A 22 -13.37 37.16 -22.52
CA ASP A 22 -14.81 36.87 -22.55
C ASP A 22 -15.35 35.94 -21.44
N CYS A 23 -15.34 36.48 -20.21
CA CYS A 23 -16.39 36.24 -19.22
C CYS A 23 -16.95 37.61 -18.78
N GLU A 24 -18.25 37.86 -18.93
CA GLU A 24 -18.87 39.12 -18.48
C GLU A 24 -18.87 39.22 -16.94
N PRO A 25 -18.60 40.41 -16.36
CA PRO A 25 -18.63 40.60 -14.93
C PRO A 25 -20.07 40.75 -14.42
N MET A 26 -20.59 39.75 -13.70
CA MET A 26 -21.80 39.94 -12.90
C MET A 26 -21.55 41.01 -11.81
N LEU A 27 -22.35 42.07 -11.84
CA LEU A 27 -22.19 43.23 -10.97
C LEU A 27 -22.36 42.86 -9.49
N ALA A 28 -21.39 43.27 -8.66
CA ALA A 28 -21.46 43.10 -7.22
C ALA A 28 -22.57 43.97 -6.61
N VAL A 29 -23.54 43.35 -5.95
CA VAL A 29 -24.57 44.04 -5.16
C VAL A 29 -23.93 44.52 -3.85
N PRO A 30 -23.92 45.84 -3.54
CA PRO A 30 -23.31 46.34 -2.31
C PRO A 30 -24.21 46.04 -1.10
N THR A 31 -23.77 45.18 -0.20
CA THR A 31 -24.42 44.97 1.09
C THR A 31 -24.18 46.17 2.01
N THR A 32 -25.13 47.11 2.04
CA THR A 32 -25.09 48.26 2.97
C THR A 32 -25.33 47.83 4.42
N SER A 33 -24.59 48.44 5.35
CA SER A 33 -24.63 48.12 6.77
C SER A 33 -25.94 48.54 7.45
N SER A 34 -26.50 47.65 8.28
CA SER A 34 -27.64 47.94 9.15
C SER A 34 -27.23 48.88 10.30
N SER A 35 -27.56 50.16 10.20
CA SER A 35 -27.49 51.12 11.32
C SER A 35 -28.86 51.36 11.93
N THR A 36 -29.04 51.05 13.21
CA THR A 36 -30.25 51.38 13.97
C THR A 36 -30.39 52.88 14.20
N MET A 37 -31.53 53.46 13.83
CA MET A 37 -32.04 54.69 14.45
C MET A 37 -33.57 54.70 14.47
N ASP A 38 -34.13 55.12 15.59
CA ASP A 38 -35.54 55.48 15.71
C ASP A 38 -35.88 56.71 14.86
N ARG A 39 -37.07 56.73 14.26
CA ARG A 39 -37.88 57.94 14.27
C ARG A 39 -39.37 57.69 14.12
N ASP A 40 -40.13 58.55 14.77
CA ASP A 40 -41.57 58.48 14.97
C ASP A 40 -42.32 59.48 14.07
N HIS A 41 -43.64 59.30 13.98
CA HIS A 41 -44.68 60.24 13.52
C HIS A 41 -44.89 60.54 12.02
N ARG A 42 -46.14 60.25 11.60
CA ARG A 42 -47.00 61.02 10.66
C ARG A 42 -46.60 61.02 9.16
N GLU A 43 -47.53 61.21 8.20
CA GLU A 43 -48.96 61.55 8.28
C GLU A 43 -49.77 60.97 7.09
N SER A 44 -51.07 61.26 7.07
CA SER A 44 -52.02 61.14 5.95
C SER A 44 -52.39 59.74 5.47
N GLY A 45 -53.70 59.50 5.33
CA GLY A 45 -54.26 58.38 4.56
C GLY A 45 -54.96 58.89 3.33
N ILE A 46 -54.89 58.13 2.24
CA ILE A 46 -55.75 58.28 1.06
C ILE A 46 -56.41 56.93 0.85
N SER A 47 -57.75 56.91 0.80
CA SER A 47 -58.51 55.69 0.53
C SER A 47 -58.53 55.41 -0.97
N GLU A 48 -57.84 54.36 -1.40
CA GLU A 48 -57.90 53.86 -2.77
C GLU A 48 -58.73 52.56 -2.83
N LEU A 49 -59.40 52.31 -3.96
CA LEU A 49 -60.54 51.39 -4.02
C LEU A 49 -60.13 49.91 -4.00
N GLU A 50 -60.95 49.08 -3.36
CA GLU A 50 -60.77 47.63 -3.31
C GLU A 50 -60.86 46.97 -4.70
N ALA A 51 -59.73 46.51 -5.23
CA ALA A 51 -59.70 45.43 -6.20
C ALA A 51 -59.60 44.11 -5.43
N THR A 52 -60.72 43.40 -5.26
CA THR A 52 -60.75 42.15 -4.48
C THR A 52 -59.77 41.12 -5.07
N PRO A 53 -58.70 40.73 -4.36
CA PRO A 53 -57.81 39.70 -4.87
C PRO A 53 -58.59 38.39 -4.93
N ALA A 54 -58.49 37.67 -6.05
CA ALA A 54 -59.00 36.30 -6.15
C ALA A 54 -58.42 35.49 -4.98
N PRO A 55 -59.21 34.60 -4.34
CA PRO A 55 -58.78 33.89 -3.15
C PRO A 55 -57.53 33.08 -3.48
N LYS A 56 -56.37 33.55 -2.99
CA LYS A 56 -55.14 32.75 -2.98
C LYS A 56 -55.50 31.47 -2.25
N GLN A 57 -55.42 30.34 -2.96
CA GLN A 57 -55.52 29.04 -2.31
C GLN A 57 -54.37 28.99 -1.30
N GLU A 58 -54.71 29.02 -0.01
CA GLU A 58 -53.78 28.58 1.02
C GLU A 58 -53.60 27.08 0.81
N TYR A 59 -52.64 26.73 -0.03
CA TYR A 59 -52.07 25.39 -0.08
C TYR A 59 -51.60 25.07 1.33
N GLU A 60 -52.38 24.22 2.01
CA GLU A 60 -52.12 23.74 3.36
C GLU A 60 -50.66 23.32 3.42
N ARG A 61 -49.85 23.98 4.26
CA ARG A 61 -48.40 23.77 4.26
C ARG A 61 -48.07 22.37 4.76
N ILE A 62 -48.05 21.42 3.82
CA ILE A 62 -47.85 20.00 4.04
C ILE A 62 -46.63 19.82 4.95
N PRO A 63 -46.77 19.16 6.12
CA PRO A 63 -45.66 18.98 7.06
C PRO A 63 -44.45 18.36 6.37
N ARG A 64 -43.40 19.17 6.19
CA ARG A 64 -42.16 18.75 5.54
C ARG A 64 -41.28 18.00 6.55
N PRO A 65 -40.63 16.89 6.17
CA PRO A 65 -39.76 16.16 7.07
C PRO A 65 -38.56 17.03 7.45
N SER A 66 -38.23 17.08 8.75
CA SER A 66 -37.00 17.72 9.21
C SER A 66 -35.78 16.96 8.66
N PRO A 67 -34.68 17.64 8.27
CA PRO A 67 -33.46 16.99 7.81
C PRO A 67 -32.96 15.96 8.81
N SER A 68 -32.58 14.79 8.32
CA SER A 68 -32.30 13.61 9.14
C SER A 68 -30.85 13.13 9.00
N HIS A 69 -30.48 12.13 9.82
CA HIS A 69 -29.21 11.41 9.68
C HIS A 69 -29.29 10.23 8.68
N HIS A 70 -30.28 10.20 7.77
CA HIS A 70 -30.41 9.15 6.77
C HIS A 70 -29.39 9.34 5.64
N PRO A 71 -29.10 8.29 4.84
CA PRO A 71 -28.28 8.43 3.64
C PRO A 71 -29.00 9.29 2.60
N TRP A 72 -28.38 10.41 2.24
CA TRP A 72 -28.75 11.23 1.09
C TRP A 72 -28.49 10.45 -0.20
N GLN A 73 -29.30 10.67 -1.24
CA GLN A 73 -29.22 9.93 -2.51
C GLN A 73 -29.27 10.87 -3.71
N LEU A 74 -28.51 10.54 -4.75
CA LEU A 74 -28.60 11.21 -6.05
C LEU A 74 -29.87 10.77 -6.80
N CYS A 75 -30.66 11.75 -7.21
CA CYS A 75 -31.85 11.66 -8.03
C CYS A 75 -31.67 12.54 -9.28
N TYR A 76 -32.52 12.29 -10.29
CA TYR A 76 -32.56 13.08 -11.52
C TYR A 76 -33.98 13.64 -11.72
N VAL A 77 -34.06 14.90 -12.18
CA VAL A 77 -35.31 15.62 -12.44
C VAL A 77 -35.24 16.18 -13.86
N LEU A 78 -36.34 16.22 -14.63
CA LEU A 78 -36.31 16.82 -15.96
C LEU A 78 -36.09 18.33 -15.88
N THR A 79 -35.42 18.89 -16.88
CA THR A 79 -35.29 20.35 -17.05
C THR A 79 -36.64 21.03 -17.14
N ALA A 80 -37.59 20.44 -17.89
CA ALA A 80 -38.94 20.97 -18.00
C ALA A 80 -39.64 21.11 -16.64
N ASP A 81 -39.47 20.12 -15.75
CA ASP A 81 -40.07 20.13 -14.42
C ASP A 81 -39.40 21.13 -13.45
N MET A 82 -38.18 21.58 -13.76
CA MET A 82 -37.40 22.51 -12.92
C MET A 82 -37.45 23.97 -13.38
N ASP A 83 -37.52 24.19 -14.69
CA ASP A 83 -37.46 25.53 -15.31
C ASP A 83 -38.83 26.24 -15.38
N MET A 84 -39.94 25.59 -15.01
CA MET A 84 -41.28 26.19 -14.95
C MET A 84 -41.52 26.95 -13.63
N GLU A 85 -41.95 28.21 -13.71
CA GLU A 85 -42.19 29.09 -12.54
C GLU A 85 -43.20 28.48 -11.54
N ASP A 86 -44.33 27.98 -12.05
CA ASP A 86 -45.42 27.35 -11.28
C ASP A 86 -45.14 25.87 -10.87
N SER A 87 -43.92 25.36 -11.05
CA SER A 87 -43.57 23.99 -10.67
C SER A 87 -43.47 23.81 -9.15
N ASP A 88 -43.87 22.64 -8.63
CA ASP A 88 -43.54 22.20 -7.27
C ASP A 88 -42.04 22.34 -6.97
N TRP A 89 -41.18 22.09 -7.97
CA TRP A 89 -39.73 22.19 -7.82
C TRP A 89 -39.24 23.60 -7.49
N SER A 90 -39.88 24.66 -8.00
CA SER A 90 -39.46 26.05 -7.71
C SER A 90 -39.57 26.36 -6.21
N GLN A 91 -40.49 25.71 -5.50
CA GLN A 91 -40.64 25.80 -4.04
C GLN A 91 -39.74 24.81 -3.27
N ILE A 92 -39.39 23.67 -3.87
CA ILE A 92 -38.65 22.58 -3.22
C ILE A 92 -37.14 22.79 -3.25
N VAL A 93 -36.58 23.44 -4.28
CA VAL A 93 -35.12 23.67 -4.39
C VAL A 93 -34.52 24.56 -3.29
N SER A 94 -35.37 25.22 -2.50
CA SER A 94 -34.95 26.02 -1.32
C SER A 94 -34.88 25.22 -0.01
N GLU A 95 -35.22 23.92 -0.03
CA GLU A 95 -35.43 23.13 1.17
C GLU A 95 -34.16 22.38 1.62
N ARG A 96 -33.83 22.45 2.93
CA ARG A 96 -32.62 21.83 3.52
C ARG A 96 -32.46 20.31 3.35
N GLY A 97 -33.44 19.63 2.79
CA GLY A 97 -33.38 18.20 2.42
C GLY A 97 -33.09 17.95 0.94
N VAL A 98 -32.84 19.00 0.14
CA VAL A 98 -32.71 18.97 -1.32
C VAL A 98 -31.56 19.88 -1.75
N CYS A 99 -30.58 19.35 -2.48
CA CYS A 99 -29.46 20.10 -3.01
C CYS A 99 -29.32 19.85 -4.52
N VAL A 100 -29.57 20.88 -5.33
CA VAL A 100 -29.39 20.84 -6.78
C VAL A 100 -27.90 20.99 -7.09
N LEU A 101 -27.29 19.99 -7.72
CA LEU A 101 -25.89 20.03 -8.15
C LEU A 101 -25.73 20.89 -9.40
N GLY A 102 -26.60 20.68 -10.40
CA GLY A 102 -26.57 21.42 -11.66
C GLY A 102 -27.30 20.71 -12.80
N LYS A 103 -27.23 21.32 -14.00
CA LYS A 103 -27.90 20.87 -15.23
C LYS A 103 -26.95 20.02 -16.09
N ARG A 104 -27.46 18.93 -16.64
CA ARG A 104 -26.75 18.02 -17.57
C ARG A 104 -27.09 18.35 -19.03
N PRO A 105 -26.24 17.99 -20.00
CA PRO A 105 -26.53 18.19 -21.43
C PRO A 105 -27.71 17.34 -21.96
N ASP A 106 -28.06 16.25 -21.27
CA ASP A 106 -29.16 15.34 -21.61
C ASP A 106 -30.54 15.84 -21.15
N GLY A 107 -30.62 17.08 -20.65
CA GLY A 107 -31.89 17.70 -20.24
C GLY A 107 -32.34 17.34 -18.83
N TYR A 108 -31.50 16.72 -18.00
CA TYR A 108 -31.80 16.47 -16.58
C TYR A 108 -31.04 17.41 -15.63
N HIS A 109 -31.63 17.70 -14.47
CA HIS A 109 -30.92 18.23 -13.31
C HIS A 109 -30.49 17.10 -12.38
N GLU A 110 -29.27 17.19 -11.87
CA GLU A 110 -28.75 16.32 -10.81
C GLU A 110 -29.11 16.92 -9.45
N VAL A 111 -29.84 16.16 -8.63
CA VAL A 111 -30.36 16.63 -7.34
C VAL A 111 -30.07 15.58 -6.27
N ILE A 112 -29.38 15.94 -5.20
CA ILE A 112 -29.19 15.05 -4.05
C ILE A 112 -30.26 15.37 -3.00
N VAL A 113 -30.96 14.34 -2.52
CA VAL A 113 -32.12 14.45 -1.63
C VAL A 113 -31.92 13.57 -0.37
N ASP A 114 -32.33 14.06 0.81
CA ASP A 114 -32.35 13.26 2.05
C ASP A 114 -33.38 12.13 1.99
N GLY A 115 -33.07 10.96 2.55
CA GLY A 115 -33.87 9.73 2.41
C GLY A 115 -35.36 9.86 2.75
N PRO A 116 -35.74 10.47 3.90
CA PRO A 116 -37.14 10.76 4.23
C PRO A 116 -37.80 11.76 3.28
N TYR A 117 -37.02 12.68 2.70
CA TYR A 117 -37.51 13.68 1.76
C TYR A 117 -37.83 13.04 0.39
N ILE A 118 -37.07 12.03 -0.06
CA ILE A 118 -37.45 11.20 -1.23
C ILE A 118 -38.81 10.52 -0.99
N SER A 119 -39.00 9.96 0.22
CA SER A 119 -40.28 9.34 0.62
C SER A 119 -41.45 10.33 0.75
N TRP A 120 -41.14 11.62 0.88
CA TRP A 120 -42.12 12.71 0.86
C TRP A 120 -42.44 13.14 -0.57
N LEU A 121 -41.45 13.31 -1.45
CA LEU A 121 -41.64 13.64 -2.88
C LEU A 121 -42.55 12.62 -3.58
N LEU A 122 -42.21 11.33 -3.45
CA LEU A 122 -42.98 10.22 -4.03
C LEU A 122 -44.42 10.14 -3.52
N ARG A 123 -44.68 10.57 -2.27
CA ARG A 123 -46.04 10.59 -1.69
C ARG A 123 -46.92 11.68 -2.29
N HIS A 124 -46.32 12.81 -2.67
CA HIS A 124 -47.02 13.95 -3.27
C HIS A 124 -46.99 13.93 -4.80
N GLN A 125 -46.62 12.79 -5.40
CA GLN A 125 -46.56 12.57 -6.86
C GLN A 125 -45.54 13.46 -7.60
N ILE A 126 -44.61 14.09 -6.87
CA ILE A 126 -43.53 14.88 -7.45
C ILE A 126 -42.51 13.93 -8.05
N HIS A 127 -42.37 13.98 -9.37
CA HIS A 127 -41.54 13.04 -10.10
C HIS A 127 -40.04 13.25 -9.82
N VAL A 128 -39.41 12.19 -9.29
CA VAL A 128 -37.96 12.01 -9.21
C VAL A 128 -37.61 10.68 -9.86
N ALA A 129 -36.64 10.67 -10.78
CA ALA A 129 -36.01 9.43 -11.21
C ALA A 129 -34.92 9.07 -10.19
N THR A 130 -35.12 8.02 -9.40
CA THR A 130 -34.08 7.55 -8.47
C THR A 130 -32.89 6.98 -9.25
N LYS A 131 -31.71 6.90 -8.62
CA LYS A 131 -30.52 6.29 -9.22
C LYS A 131 -30.74 4.85 -9.72
N TYR A 132 -31.75 4.12 -9.22
CA TYR A 132 -32.08 2.77 -9.71
C TYR A 132 -32.92 2.80 -11.00
N GLU A 133 -34.00 3.58 -11.02
CA GLU A 133 -34.85 3.77 -12.21
C GLU A 133 -34.07 4.44 -13.35
N TYR A 134 -33.27 5.45 -13.02
CA TYR A 134 -32.39 6.10 -13.98
C TYR A 134 -31.34 5.12 -14.51
N ARG A 135 -30.70 4.28 -13.67
CA ARG A 135 -29.75 3.22 -14.13
C ARG A 135 -30.39 2.18 -15.05
N LEU A 136 -31.70 1.93 -14.93
CA LEU A 136 -32.44 1.04 -15.81
C LEU A 136 -32.70 1.65 -17.19
N MET A 137 -32.79 2.99 -17.29
CA MET A 137 -32.98 3.71 -18.56
C MET A 137 -31.65 4.13 -19.20
N HIS A 138 -30.69 4.64 -18.41
CA HIS A 138 -29.41 5.16 -18.86
C HIS A 138 -28.28 4.76 -17.88
N ARG A 139 -27.17 4.22 -18.40
CA ARG A 139 -26.02 3.77 -17.59
C ARG A 139 -25.15 4.91 -17.03
N SER A 140 -25.67 6.13 -16.92
CA SER A 140 -24.88 7.32 -16.64
C SER A 140 -24.33 7.34 -15.20
N ASP A 141 -23.05 6.99 -15.09
CA ASP A 141 -22.14 7.65 -14.16
C ASP A 141 -22.28 9.18 -14.35
N PRO A 142 -22.46 10.00 -13.28
CA PRO A 142 -22.62 11.44 -13.42
C PRO A 142 -21.44 12.12 -14.13
N THR A 143 -20.27 11.49 -14.13
CA THR A 143 -19.03 11.99 -14.74
C THR A 143 -18.78 11.49 -16.17
N GLN A 144 -19.61 10.60 -16.69
CA GLN A 144 -19.55 10.29 -18.13
C GLN A 144 -20.08 11.48 -18.94
N PRO A 145 -19.41 11.87 -20.04
CA PRO A 145 -19.90 12.90 -20.93
C PRO A 145 -21.16 12.46 -21.67
N ALA A 146 -21.98 13.42 -22.10
CA ALA A 146 -23.06 13.15 -23.03
C ALA A 146 -22.53 12.87 -24.45
N GLU A 147 -23.27 12.11 -25.26
CA GLU A 147 -22.82 11.73 -26.61
C GLU A 147 -22.58 12.95 -27.51
N GLY A 148 -23.39 14.01 -27.37
CA GLY A 148 -23.17 15.27 -28.06
C GLY A 148 -21.85 15.96 -27.67
N GLU A 149 -21.39 15.81 -26.43
CA GLU A 149 -20.09 16.33 -26.00
C GLU A 149 -18.95 15.49 -26.61
N MET A 150 -19.10 14.16 -26.63
CA MET A 150 -18.09 13.25 -27.21
C MET A 150 -17.88 13.45 -28.72
N ARG A 151 -18.91 13.90 -29.44
CA ARG A 151 -18.81 14.28 -30.86
C ARG A 151 -17.99 15.56 -31.05
N VAL A 152 -18.27 16.61 -30.27
CA VAL A 152 -17.70 17.96 -30.43
C VAL A 152 -16.31 18.12 -29.80
N HIS A 153 -15.93 17.22 -28.87
CA HIS A 153 -14.73 17.38 -28.04
C HIS A 153 -13.87 16.11 -27.88
N GLY A 154 -14.11 15.07 -28.70
CA GLY A 154 -13.54 13.74 -28.47
C GLY A 154 -14.01 13.12 -27.15
N VAL A 155 -13.65 11.87 -26.86
CA VAL A 155 -14.03 11.25 -25.58
C VAL A 155 -13.18 11.80 -24.45
N TRP A 156 -11.90 12.09 -24.68
CA TRP A 156 -11.03 12.66 -23.63
C TRP A 156 -11.39 14.10 -23.28
N GLY A 157 -11.63 14.97 -24.25
CA GLY A 157 -12.03 16.36 -24.00
C GLY A 157 -13.41 16.46 -23.37
N ALA A 158 -14.38 15.67 -23.85
CA ALA A 158 -15.71 15.59 -23.25
C ALA A 158 -15.66 15.06 -21.82
N ARG A 159 -14.90 13.99 -21.54
CA ARG A 159 -14.68 13.46 -20.19
C ARG A 159 -14.04 14.53 -19.28
N ARG A 160 -13.02 15.24 -19.75
CA ARG A 160 -12.36 16.34 -19.00
C ARG A 160 -13.38 17.43 -18.63
N ARG A 161 -14.22 17.87 -19.57
CA ARG A 161 -15.29 18.85 -19.32
C ARG A 161 -16.36 18.33 -18.35
N SER A 162 -16.76 17.06 -18.47
CA SER A 162 -17.72 16.44 -17.53
C SER A 162 -17.16 16.31 -16.11
N TYR A 163 -15.86 16.02 -15.96
CA TYR A 163 -15.17 16.01 -14.67
C TYR A 163 -15.11 17.41 -14.02
N ILE A 164 -14.76 18.44 -14.81
CA ILE A 164 -14.77 19.85 -14.37
C ILE A 164 -16.18 20.27 -13.93
N ARG A 165 -17.21 19.97 -14.73
CA ARG A 165 -18.62 20.22 -14.40
C ARG A 165 -19.02 19.52 -13.10
N PHE A 166 -18.71 18.23 -12.95
CA PHE A 166 -19.04 17.47 -11.76
C PHE A 166 -18.41 18.08 -10.49
N LEU A 167 -17.12 18.44 -10.53
CA LEU A 167 -16.45 19.08 -9.40
C LEU A 167 -16.98 20.49 -9.13
N GLY A 168 -17.18 21.33 -10.15
CA GLY A 168 -17.77 22.66 -9.99
C GLY A 168 -19.18 22.61 -9.38
N ASN A 169 -20.00 21.65 -9.79
CA ASN A 169 -21.31 21.37 -9.19
C ASN A 169 -21.19 20.87 -7.74
N ALA A 170 -20.29 19.92 -7.48
CA ALA A 170 -20.04 19.39 -6.14
C ALA A 170 -19.50 20.46 -5.17
N PHE A 171 -18.69 21.40 -5.64
CA PHE A 171 -18.08 22.45 -4.80
C PHE A 171 -19.11 23.53 -4.45
N LYS A 172 -20.00 23.90 -5.39
CA LYS A 172 -21.21 24.70 -5.10
C LYS A 172 -22.11 24.02 -4.08
N ALA A 173 -22.33 22.71 -4.23
CA ALA A 173 -23.14 21.92 -3.30
C ALA A 173 -22.50 21.86 -1.90
N ILE A 174 -21.18 21.66 -1.80
CA ILE A 174 -20.43 21.69 -0.53
C ILE A 174 -20.55 23.05 0.16
N GLY A 175 -20.27 24.15 -0.55
CA GLY A 175 -20.34 25.52 -0.01
C GLY A 175 -21.76 26.07 0.23
N SER A 176 -22.80 25.25 0.03
CA SER A 176 -24.20 25.63 0.29
C SER A 176 -24.66 25.36 1.74
N GLY A 177 -23.76 24.92 2.63
CA GLY A 177 -24.04 24.72 4.06
C GLY A 177 -24.99 23.56 4.39
N HIS A 178 -25.26 22.67 3.43
CA HIS A 178 -26.10 21.50 3.62
C HIS A 178 -25.45 20.43 4.52
N GLY A 179 -26.28 19.60 5.17
CA GLY A 179 -25.86 18.67 6.20
C GLY A 179 -24.84 17.60 5.76
N PRO A 180 -24.12 16.96 6.70
CA PRO A 180 -23.00 16.05 6.39
C PRO A 180 -23.38 14.85 5.51
N GLY A 181 -24.66 14.46 5.48
CA GLY A 181 -25.19 13.45 4.55
C GLY A 181 -24.94 13.78 3.08
N LEU A 182 -24.99 15.06 2.69
CA LEU A 182 -24.68 15.50 1.32
C LEU A 182 -23.25 15.12 0.93
N ARG A 183 -22.27 15.43 1.80
CA ARG A 183 -20.85 15.14 1.58
C ARG A 183 -20.59 13.63 1.52
N LEU A 184 -21.27 12.84 2.35
CA LEU A 184 -21.22 11.37 2.28
C LEU A 184 -21.82 10.83 0.97
N CYS A 185 -22.89 11.44 0.45
CA CYS A 185 -23.44 11.08 -0.86
C CYS A 185 -22.49 11.47 -1.99
N LEU A 186 -21.91 12.67 -1.99
CA LEU A 186 -20.88 13.09 -2.97
C LEU A 186 -19.72 12.09 -2.99
N ARG A 187 -19.15 11.75 -1.82
CA ARG A 187 -18.14 10.69 -1.65
C ARG A 187 -18.58 9.28 -2.11
N SER A 188 -19.87 9.04 -2.40
CA SER A 188 -20.39 7.77 -2.91
C SER A 188 -20.68 7.78 -4.43
N ILE A 189 -20.62 8.96 -5.06
CA ILE A 189 -20.87 9.12 -6.50
C ILE A 189 -19.65 9.63 -7.28
N THR A 190 -18.68 10.26 -6.60
CA THR A 190 -17.40 10.67 -7.17
C THR A 190 -16.57 9.46 -7.63
N PRO A 191 -16.07 9.43 -8.89
CA PRO A 191 -15.17 8.39 -9.36
C PRO A 191 -13.79 8.49 -8.70
N PRO A 192 -13.01 7.38 -8.62
CA PRO A 192 -11.70 7.36 -7.98
C PRO A 192 -10.72 8.44 -8.45
N CYS A 193 -10.72 8.81 -9.73
CA CYS A 193 -9.83 9.86 -10.24
C CYS A 193 -10.13 11.27 -9.72
N LEU A 194 -11.31 11.53 -9.16
CA LEU A 194 -11.75 12.84 -8.67
C LEU A 194 -11.87 12.91 -7.13
N GLU A 195 -11.65 11.79 -6.42
CA GLU A 195 -11.76 11.74 -4.95
C GLU A 195 -10.85 12.75 -4.25
N THR A 196 -9.60 12.90 -4.70
CA THR A 196 -8.63 13.82 -4.08
C THR A 196 -9.08 15.28 -4.18
N ALA A 197 -9.58 15.70 -5.36
CA ALA A 197 -10.11 17.03 -5.57
C ALA A 197 -11.40 17.29 -4.75
N LEU A 198 -12.27 16.29 -4.62
CA LEU A 198 -13.45 16.38 -3.74
C LEU A 198 -13.06 16.55 -2.28
N GLU A 199 -12.16 15.71 -1.75
CA GLU A 199 -11.75 15.78 -0.34
C GLU A 199 -11.00 17.09 -0.03
N TRP A 200 -10.24 17.65 -0.99
CA TRP A 200 -9.70 19.01 -0.90
C TRP A 200 -10.82 20.06 -0.76
N ALA A 201 -11.87 20.01 -1.58
CA ALA A 201 -12.96 20.98 -1.49
C ALA A 201 -13.78 20.86 -0.19
N ILE A 202 -14.03 19.62 0.28
CA ILE A 202 -14.68 19.40 1.58
C ILE A 202 -13.81 19.95 2.72
N LEU A 203 -12.49 19.73 2.67
CA LEU A 203 -11.53 20.24 3.65
C LEU A 203 -11.42 21.77 3.64
N ASN A 204 -11.39 22.39 2.46
CA ASN A 204 -11.31 23.85 2.30
C ASN A 204 -12.61 24.51 2.79
N CYS A 205 -13.78 23.95 2.47
CA CYS A 205 -15.07 24.34 3.03
C CYS A 205 -15.05 24.26 4.58
N ASP A 206 -14.69 23.10 5.14
CA ASP A 206 -14.63 22.92 6.60
C ASP A 206 -13.67 23.88 7.30
N LEU A 207 -12.58 24.26 6.64
CA LEU A 207 -11.61 25.23 7.16
C LEU A 207 -12.10 26.68 7.04
N LEU A 208 -12.71 27.06 5.91
CA LEU A 208 -13.12 28.45 5.63
C LEU A 208 -14.44 28.82 6.32
N GLU A 209 -15.40 27.89 6.39
CA GLU A 209 -16.68 28.06 7.11
C GLU A 209 -16.54 27.86 8.63
N SER A 210 -15.41 27.31 9.10
CA SER A 210 -15.11 27.22 10.53
C SER A 210 -15.13 28.59 11.21
N SER A 211 -15.47 28.59 12.50
CA SER A 211 -15.56 29.80 13.31
C SER A 211 -14.22 30.56 13.33
N PRO A 212 -14.22 31.90 13.50
CA PRO A 212 -12.98 32.68 13.54
C PRO A 212 -11.97 32.19 14.59
N LEU A 213 -12.45 31.63 15.71
CA LEU A 213 -11.59 31.04 16.74
C LEU A 213 -10.88 29.77 16.24
N VAL A 214 -11.58 28.89 15.52
CA VAL A 214 -10.99 27.67 14.94
C VAL A 214 -10.02 28.03 13.81
N ARG A 215 -10.39 28.98 12.94
CA ARG A 215 -9.50 29.48 11.87
C ARG A 215 -8.23 30.13 12.44
N GLY A 216 -8.37 31.01 13.43
CA GLY A 216 -7.23 31.63 14.12
C GLY A 216 -6.36 30.62 14.87
N ARG A 217 -6.94 29.59 15.49
CA ARG A 217 -6.16 28.51 16.11
C ARG A 217 -5.45 27.66 15.07
N PHE A 218 -6.09 27.32 13.95
CA PHE A 218 -5.50 26.56 12.85
C PHE A 218 -4.30 27.30 12.24
N THR A 219 -4.42 28.59 11.92
CA THR A 219 -3.32 29.37 11.34
C THR A 219 -2.17 29.57 12.33
N LYS A 220 -2.45 29.88 13.62
CA LYS A 220 -1.41 29.90 14.67
C LYS A 220 -0.67 28.56 14.77
N CYS A 221 -1.40 27.45 14.70
CA CYS A 221 -0.82 26.11 14.70
C CYS A 221 0.04 25.85 13.45
N LEU A 222 -0.44 26.18 12.24
CA LEU A 222 0.33 26.00 11.01
C LEU A 222 1.62 26.84 11.01
N VAL A 223 1.55 28.10 11.43
CA VAL A 223 2.72 28.98 11.57
C VAL A 223 3.72 28.43 12.60
N LEU A 224 3.26 27.94 13.74
CA LEU A 224 4.10 27.28 14.75
C LEU A 224 4.82 26.04 14.19
N LEU A 225 4.12 25.16 13.44
CA LEU A 225 4.74 23.99 12.80
C LEU A 225 5.88 24.39 11.88
N VAL A 226 5.61 25.35 11.00
CA VAL A 226 6.54 25.73 9.93
C VAL A 226 7.74 26.48 10.50
N LEU A 227 7.54 27.44 11.40
CA LEU A 227 8.67 28.10 12.09
C LEU A 227 9.48 27.11 12.94
N GLY A 228 8.83 26.20 13.67
CA GLY A 228 9.47 25.14 14.44
C GLY A 228 10.21 24.07 13.61
N SER A 229 10.11 24.11 12.28
CA SER A 229 10.88 23.28 11.32
C SER A 229 12.13 23.98 10.76
N LEU A 230 12.32 25.26 11.08
CA LEU A 230 13.42 26.09 10.60
C LEU A 230 14.53 26.22 11.65
N LYS A 231 15.76 26.33 11.17
CA LYS A 231 16.93 26.67 11.99
C LYS A 231 17.10 28.19 12.18
N ASP A 232 16.54 29.00 11.28
CA ASP A 232 16.64 30.45 11.28
C ASP A 232 15.30 31.08 10.84
N HIS A 233 14.75 31.94 11.69
CA HIS A 233 13.51 32.68 11.48
C HIS A 233 13.72 33.98 10.67
N HIS A 234 14.97 34.35 10.36
CA HIS A 234 15.31 35.54 9.56
C HIS A 234 15.52 35.23 8.07
N THR A 235 15.20 34.01 7.63
CA THR A 235 15.16 33.67 6.19
C THR A 235 14.03 34.42 5.48
N PRO A 236 14.17 34.80 4.19
CA PRO A 236 13.15 35.58 3.47
C PRO A 236 11.76 34.94 3.48
N SER A 237 11.67 33.61 3.34
CA SER A 237 10.40 32.88 3.39
C SER A 237 9.78 32.88 4.78
N ALA A 238 10.58 32.79 5.85
CA ALA A 238 10.08 32.92 7.22
C ALA A 238 9.52 34.33 7.49
N ILE A 239 10.22 35.38 7.05
CA ILE A 239 9.75 36.77 7.15
C ILE A 239 8.42 36.94 6.39
N GLN A 240 8.31 36.42 5.16
CA GLN A 240 7.06 36.43 4.40
C GLN A 240 5.90 35.67 5.09
N LEU A 241 6.20 34.61 5.87
CA LEU A 241 5.19 33.92 6.68
C LEU A 241 4.78 34.74 7.91
N LEU A 242 5.70 35.46 8.55
CA LEU A 242 5.42 36.34 9.69
C LEU A 242 4.59 37.57 9.28
N GLU A 243 4.84 38.11 8.09
CA GLU A 243 4.10 39.24 7.51
C GLU A 243 2.66 38.91 7.10
N LYS A 244 2.33 37.62 6.93
CA LYS A 244 0.96 37.17 6.66
C LYS A 244 0.10 37.23 7.91
N ASP A 245 -1.11 37.76 7.76
CA ASP A 245 -2.20 37.62 8.71
C ASP A 245 -2.92 36.27 8.53
N GLN A 246 -4.04 36.06 9.24
CA GLN A 246 -4.83 34.84 9.14
C GLN A 246 -5.23 34.53 7.69
N ASP A 247 -5.68 35.53 6.93
CA ASP A 247 -6.29 35.31 5.63
C ASP A 247 -5.21 35.15 4.54
N GLY A 248 -4.07 35.83 4.68
CA GLY A 248 -2.86 35.58 3.87
C GLY A 248 -2.21 34.20 4.08
N VAL A 249 -2.45 33.55 5.23
CA VAL A 249 -2.14 32.12 5.45
C VAL A 249 -3.24 31.22 4.86
N LEU A 250 -4.52 31.55 5.07
CA LEU A 250 -5.64 30.76 4.55
C LEU A 250 -5.78 30.80 3.02
N GLN A 251 -5.19 31.79 2.34
CA GLN A 251 -5.15 31.90 0.88
C GLN A 251 -4.64 30.63 0.19
N ALA A 252 -3.75 29.86 0.83
CA ALA A 252 -3.28 28.57 0.33
C ALA A 252 -4.39 27.51 0.13
N PHE A 253 -5.52 27.67 0.82
CA PHE A 253 -6.71 26.82 0.75
C PHE A 253 -7.85 27.47 -0.06
N GLN A 254 -7.68 28.70 -0.52
CA GLN A 254 -8.61 29.43 -1.40
C GLN A 254 -8.31 29.17 -2.89
N LYS A 255 -7.99 27.91 -3.24
CA LYS A 255 -7.77 27.47 -4.62
C LYS A 255 -9.09 27.52 -5.41
N ASP A 256 -9.03 27.97 -6.66
CA ASP A 256 -10.19 27.93 -7.55
C ASP A 256 -10.62 26.47 -7.81
N PRO A 257 -11.92 26.17 -8.03
CA PRO A 257 -12.37 24.89 -8.56
C PRO A 257 -11.57 24.39 -9.77
N ALA A 258 -11.13 25.29 -10.66
CA ALA A 258 -10.27 25.00 -11.80
C ALA A 258 -8.83 24.68 -11.40
N ASP A 259 -8.26 25.36 -10.40
CA ASP A 259 -6.91 25.07 -9.87
C ASP A 259 -6.87 23.67 -9.27
N LEU A 260 -7.90 23.30 -8.49
CA LEU A 260 -8.06 21.96 -7.92
C LEU A 260 -8.24 20.87 -8.98
N PHE A 261 -8.66 21.22 -10.21
CA PHE A 261 -8.70 20.30 -11.34
C PHE A 261 -7.38 20.24 -12.12
N GLN A 262 -6.68 21.37 -12.31
CA GLN A 262 -5.35 21.40 -12.91
C GLN A 262 -4.30 20.70 -12.02
N ALA A 263 -4.49 20.75 -10.71
CA ALA A 263 -3.68 20.04 -9.73
C ALA A 263 -3.95 18.52 -9.66
N VAL A 264 -4.91 17.97 -10.42
CA VAL A 264 -5.20 16.52 -10.40
C VAL A 264 -3.92 15.75 -10.79
N PRO A 265 -3.34 14.96 -9.87
CA PRO A 265 -1.99 14.45 -10.03
C PRO A 265 -1.90 13.43 -11.17
N THR A 266 -0.97 13.67 -12.09
CA THR A 266 -0.72 12.81 -13.27
C THR A 266 -0.10 11.46 -12.90
N THR A 267 0.61 11.37 -11.75
CA THR A 267 1.18 10.12 -11.24
C THR A 267 0.41 9.59 -10.02
N SER A 268 0.44 8.27 -9.83
CA SER A 268 -0.12 7.62 -8.65
C SER A 268 0.61 7.94 -7.35
N GLN A 269 1.87 8.40 -7.42
CA GLN A 269 2.67 8.75 -6.24
C GLN A 269 2.33 10.15 -5.72
N ASP A 270 2.14 11.11 -6.64
CA ASP A 270 1.66 12.44 -6.28
C ASP A 270 0.23 12.35 -5.71
N ARG A 271 -0.63 11.48 -6.27
CA ARG A 271 -1.95 11.20 -5.69
C ARG A 271 -1.88 10.66 -4.27
N GLN A 272 -0.96 9.75 -3.95
CA GLN A 272 -0.78 9.27 -2.57
C GLN A 272 -0.29 10.39 -1.65
N THR A 273 0.58 11.28 -2.15
CA THR A 273 1.13 12.42 -1.39
C THR A 273 0.05 13.47 -1.09
N GLU A 274 -0.78 13.84 -2.06
CA GLU A 274 -1.92 14.74 -1.84
C GLU A 274 -2.94 14.15 -0.86
N VAL A 275 -3.31 12.89 -1.04
CA VAL A 275 -4.26 12.19 -0.16
C VAL A 275 -3.72 12.18 1.28
N HIS A 276 -2.43 11.92 1.47
CA HIS A 276 -1.80 11.99 2.79
C HIS A 276 -1.76 13.42 3.36
N LEU A 277 -1.46 14.43 2.54
CA LEU A 277 -1.50 15.85 2.91
C LEU A 277 -2.90 16.30 3.36
N ILE A 278 -3.97 15.84 2.71
CA ILE A 278 -5.36 16.08 3.14
C ILE A 278 -5.60 15.51 4.54
N ALA A 279 -5.11 14.30 4.87
CA ALA A 279 -5.23 13.75 6.23
C ALA A 279 -4.40 14.52 7.28
N LEU A 280 -3.22 15.00 6.91
CA LEU A 280 -2.40 15.86 7.77
C LEU A 280 -3.13 17.17 8.10
N VAL A 281 -3.64 17.88 7.09
CA VAL A 281 -4.39 19.13 7.29
C VAL A 281 -5.70 18.89 8.04
N ARG A 282 -6.44 17.80 7.74
CA ARG A 282 -7.66 17.42 8.45
C ARG A 282 -7.40 17.19 9.95
N ARG A 283 -6.29 16.55 10.32
CA ARG A 283 -5.87 16.41 11.74
C ARG A 283 -5.51 17.75 12.39
N LEU A 284 -4.85 18.65 11.67
CA LEU A 284 -4.53 19.99 12.16
C LEU A 284 -5.79 20.82 12.42
N LEU A 285 -6.81 20.72 11.55
CA LEU A 285 -8.13 21.33 11.73
C LEU A 285 -8.88 20.76 12.95
N ILE A 286 -8.86 19.44 13.15
CA ILE A 286 -9.45 18.81 14.34
C ILE A 286 -8.74 19.26 15.63
N LEU A 287 -7.40 19.35 15.63
CA LEU A 287 -6.63 19.89 16.76
C LEU A 287 -6.93 21.38 17.03
N ALA A 288 -7.31 22.15 16.01
CA ALA A 288 -7.78 23.52 16.14
C ALA A 288 -9.22 23.64 16.67
N GLY A 289 -9.94 22.53 16.87
CA GLY A 289 -11.35 22.51 17.29
C GLY A 289 -12.36 22.53 16.15
N GLY A 290 -11.91 22.29 14.91
CA GLY A 290 -12.77 22.15 13.73
C GLY A 290 -13.50 20.79 13.65
N PRO A 291 -14.34 20.60 12.62
CA PRO A 291 -15.23 19.45 12.53
C PRO A 291 -14.48 18.13 12.39
N ALA A 292 -14.73 17.21 13.32
CA ALA A 292 -14.29 15.82 13.28
C ALA A 292 -15.15 14.97 12.31
N ASP A 293 -15.22 15.38 11.05
CA ASP A 293 -15.70 14.55 9.95
C ASP A 293 -14.84 13.28 9.87
N SER A 294 -15.47 12.11 9.77
CA SER A 294 -14.78 10.81 9.82
C SER A 294 -13.92 10.63 8.57
N PRO A 295 -12.58 10.69 8.66
CA PRO A 295 -11.76 10.71 7.46
C PRO A 295 -11.70 9.31 6.85
N ARG A 296 -12.24 9.15 5.64
CA ARG A 296 -11.90 8.01 4.77
C ARG A 296 -10.39 7.93 4.54
N VAL A 297 -9.78 9.11 4.44
CA VAL A 297 -8.37 9.37 4.23
C VAL A 297 -7.56 8.96 5.48
N LYS A 298 -6.91 7.81 5.42
CA LYS A 298 -5.92 7.40 6.43
C LYS A 298 -4.57 8.05 6.13
N LEU A 299 -3.80 8.33 7.16
CA LEU A 299 -2.38 8.64 7.01
C LEU A 299 -1.68 7.43 6.39
N ASP A 300 -0.78 7.66 5.43
CA ASP A 300 0.06 6.59 4.89
C ASP A 300 1.23 6.33 5.87
N PRO A 301 1.37 5.09 6.41
CA PRO A 301 2.41 4.75 7.39
C PRO A 301 3.85 4.89 6.88
N LYS A 302 4.07 5.01 5.57
CA LYS A 302 5.41 5.16 4.97
C LYS A 302 6.07 6.48 5.33
N TYR A 303 5.29 7.57 5.43
CA TYR A 303 5.86 8.90 5.61
C TYR A 303 6.48 9.06 7.00
N THR A 304 7.70 9.58 7.02
CA THR A 304 8.46 9.95 8.21
C THR A 304 7.89 11.18 8.90
N ALA A 305 8.26 11.39 10.16
CA ALA A 305 7.92 12.63 10.87
C ALA A 305 8.44 13.90 10.17
N MET A 306 9.62 13.83 9.54
CA MET A 306 10.22 14.95 8.81
C MET A 306 9.48 15.26 7.51
N GLU A 307 9.08 14.25 6.73
CA GLU A 307 8.28 14.45 5.52
C GLU A 307 6.90 15.03 5.85
N ASN A 308 6.26 14.59 6.93
CA ASN A 308 4.98 15.13 7.39
C ASN A 308 5.10 16.63 7.77
N LEU A 309 6.20 17.01 8.41
CA LEU A 309 6.50 18.41 8.74
C LEU A 309 6.74 19.27 7.48
N ASN A 310 7.49 18.74 6.51
CA ASN A 310 7.73 19.39 5.22
C ASN A 310 6.46 19.50 4.36
N LEU A 311 5.55 18.53 4.45
CA LEU A 311 4.23 18.60 3.83
C LEU A 311 3.39 19.76 4.39
N TYR A 312 3.40 20.01 5.72
CA TYR A 312 2.79 21.23 6.27
C TYR A 312 3.50 22.51 5.80
N GLY A 313 4.83 22.51 5.69
CA GLY A 313 5.59 23.64 5.15
C GLY A 313 5.23 23.98 3.70
N SER A 314 5.02 22.96 2.87
CA SER A 314 4.71 23.12 1.44
C SER A 314 3.46 23.96 1.18
N LEU A 315 2.46 23.88 2.07
CA LEU A 315 1.22 24.66 2.03
C LEU A 315 1.46 26.17 2.08
N VAL A 316 2.57 26.62 2.67
CA VAL A 316 2.94 28.04 2.78
C VAL A 316 4.24 28.38 2.03
N GLY A 317 4.73 27.48 1.17
CA GLY A 317 5.91 27.70 0.34
C GLY A 317 7.25 27.59 1.07
N ILE A 318 7.31 26.85 2.19
CA ILE A 318 8.52 26.68 3.01
C ILE A 318 8.89 25.20 3.10
N THR A 319 10.19 24.88 3.03
CA THR A 319 10.70 23.53 3.33
C THR A 319 11.50 23.58 4.63
N GLY A 320 11.16 22.70 5.57
CA GLY A 320 11.89 22.54 6.83
C GLY A 320 13.14 21.67 6.68
N SER A 321 14.03 21.76 7.66
CA SER A 321 15.16 20.83 7.82
C SER A 321 15.48 20.52 9.28
N HIS A 322 14.81 21.18 10.23
CA HIS A 322 14.93 20.93 11.66
C HIS A 322 13.82 20.01 12.16
N GLN A 323 14.14 19.20 13.17
CA GLN A 323 13.18 18.35 13.86
C GLN A 323 12.24 19.20 14.72
N PHE A 324 10.93 19.00 14.60
CA PHE A 324 9.94 19.72 15.41
C PHE A 324 9.92 19.20 16.86
N GLY A 325 9.98 20.09 17.84
CA GLY A 325 9.92 19.75 19.27
C GLY A 325 11.11 20.30 20.07
N PRO A 326 12.34 19.79 19.91
CA PRO A 326 13.52 20.23 20.66
C PRO A 326 14.12 21.53 20.07
N PHE A 327 13.38 22.63 20.14
CA PHE A 327 13.82 23.97 19.78
C PHE A 327 13.95 24.89 21.00
N ASP A 328 14.78 25.94 20.91
CA ASP A 328 14.76 27.01 21.92
C ASP A 328 13.43 27.78 21.80
N SER A 329 12.68 27.83 22.89
CA SER A 329 11.39 28.52 22.94
C SER A 329 11.54 30.03 22.80
N ARG A 330 12.71 30.63 23.06
CA ARG A 330 12.90 32.09 23.03
C ARG A 330 12.95 32.66 21.60
N PRO A 331 13.78 32.18 20.65
CA PRO A 331 13.72 32.62 19.26
C PRO A 331 12.37 32.36 18.59
N LEU A 332 11.71 31.24 18.95
CA LEU A 332 10.41 30.88 18.39
C LEU A 332 9.28 31.73 18.95
N HIS A 333 9.26 31.99 20.27
CA HIS A 333 8.33 32.95 20.88
C HIS A 333 8.54 34.36 20.32
N LYS A 334 9.79 34.79 20.08
CA LYS A 334 10.09 36.07 19.45
C LYS A 334 9.46 36.14 18.04
N ALA A 335 9.77 35.17 17.18
CA ALA A 335 9.19 35.11 15.83
C ALA A 335 7.65 35.05 15.86
N LEU A 336 7.06 34.24 16.72
CA LEU A 336 5.60 34.16 16.88
C LEU A 336 4.98 35.47 17.39
N SER A 337 5.70 36.28 18.19
CA SER A 337 5.26 37.62 18.59
C SER A 337 5.42 38.68 17.50
N GLU A 338 6.26 38.43 16.49
CA GLU A 338 6.42 39.26 15.29
C GLU A 338 5.40 38.86 14.19
N SER A 339 4.75 37.70 14.29
CA SER A 339 3.72 37.25 13.34
C SER A 339 2.41 38.02 13.47
N ARG A 340 1.86 38.51 12.34
CA ARG A 340 0.55 39.18 12.35
C ARG A 340 -0.61 38.28 12.79
N VAL A 341 -0.49 36.96 12.63
CA VAL A 341 -1.47 35.96 13.12
C VAL A 341 -1.62 36.00 14.66
N SER A 342 -0.59 36.48 15.39
CA SER A 342 -0.61 36.62 16.85
C SER A 342 -1.16 37.96 17.36
N ALA A 343 -1.40 38.94 16.49
CA ALA A 343 -1.62 40.34 16.90
C ALA A 343 -2.89 40.58 17.76
N ASN A 344 -3.89 39.69 17.69
CA ASN A 344 -5.20 39.87 18.33
C ASN A 344 -5.22 39.61 19.87
N GLY A 345 -4.11 39.88 20.58
CA GLY A 345 -3.99 39.88 22.05
C GLY A 345 -4.05 38.52 22.76
N ASP A 346 -4.80 37.57 22.20
CA ASP A 346 -5.13 36.26 22.79
C ASP A 346 -3.98 35.24 22.59
N CYS A 347 -2.77 35.60 23.03
CA CYS A 347 -1.53 34.90 22.68
C CYS A 347 -0.55 34.62 23.85
N MET A 348 -1.04 34.49 25.08
CA MET A 348 -0.35 33.68 26.11
C MET A 348 -0.56 32.18 25.84
N LEU A 349 -0.21 31.74 24.63
CA LEU A 349 -0.15 30.34 24.27
C LEU A 349 1.11 29.73 24.86
N ASP A 350 0.95 28.78 25.79
CA ASP A 350 2.05 27.93 26.24
C ASP A 350 2.55 27.09 25.05
N ILE A 351 3.64 27.56 24.45
CA ILE A 351 4.29 26.93 23.29
C ILE A 351 4.71 25.50 23.63
N ALA A 352 5.14 25.21 24.86
CA ALA A 352 5.54 23.86 25.24
C ALA A 352 4.33 22.93 25.33
N SER A 353 3.24 23.36 25.99
CA SER A 353 1.99 22.61 26.03
C SER A 353 1.37 22.39 24.65
N LEU A 354 1.33 23.42 23.79
CA LEU A 354 0.84 23.27 22.42
C LEU A 354 1.74 22.34 21.60
N THR A 355 3.06 22.46 21.68
CA THR A 355 4.02 21.57 21.00
C THR A 355 3.80 20.11 21.41
N CYS A 356 3.62 19.84 22.71
CA CYS A 356 3.28 18.51 23.20
C CYS A 356 1.92 18.00 22.67
N GLN A 357 0.88 18.84 22.66
CA GLN A 357 -0.43 18.49 22.08
C GLN A 357 -0.34 18.19 20.58
N MET A 358 0.49 18.93 19.85
CA MET A 358 0.73 18.73 18.41
C MET A 358 1.46 17.41 18.15
N MET A 359 2.54 17.12 18.87
CA MET A 359 3.29 15.86 18.72
C MET A 359 2.49 14.63 19.19
N ALA A 360 1.50 14.81 20.08
CA ALA A 360 0.55 13.75 20.47
C ALA A 360 -0.57 13.51 19.43
N SER A 361 -0.91 14.51 18.61
CA SER A 361 -2.07 14.47 17.70
C SER A 361 -1.69 14.33 16.21
N LEU A 362 -0.52 14.83 15.84
CA LEU A 362 -0.01 14.95 14.48
C LEU A 362 1.27 14.11 14.34
N PRO A 363 1.49 13.43 13.21
CA PRO A 363 2.62 12.51 13.01
C PRO A 363 3.92 13.25 12.64
N ILE A 364 4.24 14.36 13.32
CA ILE A 364 5.28 15.35 12.96
C ILE A 364 6.58 15.21 13.75
N GLY A 365 6.58 14.37 14.77
CA GLY A 365 7.68 14.25 15.72
C GLY A 365 7.29 13.40 16.92
N PHE A 366 8.26 13.17 17.79
CA PHE A 366 8.14 12.23 18.91
C PHE A 366 8.59 12.88 20.22
N PRO A 367 7.87 12.66 21.35
CA PRO A 367 8.22 13.28 22.62
C PRO A 367 9.62 12.85 23.10
N PRO A 368 10.32 13.66 23.92
CA PRO A 368 11.63 13.29 24.45
C PRO A 368 11.62 11.91 25.12
N GLY A 369 12.56 11.04 24.73
CA GLY A 369 12.63 9.66 25.20
C GLY A 369 11.65 8.68 24.55
N HIS A 370 10.92 9.06 23.50
CA HIS A 370 10.00 8.14 22.80
C HIS A 370 10.73 6.88 22.32
N LEU A 371 10.27 5.71 22.80
CA LEU A 371 10.92 4.40 22.64
C LEU A 371 12.41 4.37 23.03
N ASN A 372 12.96 5.39 23.70
CA ASN A 372 14.39 5.56 23.99
C ASN A 372 15.31 5.35 22.76
N LEU A 373 14.81 5.68 21.56
CA LEU A 373 15.55 5.54 20.31
C LEU A 373 16.31 6.83 19.96
N PRO A 374 17.46 6.75 19.25
CA PRO A 374 18.14 7.91 18.68
C PRO A 374 17.20 8.77 17.84
N VAL A 375 17.20 10.09 18.08
CA VAL A 375 16.30 11.03 17.40
C VAL A 375 16.44 11.01 15.86
N PRO A 376 17.64 10.88 15.26
CA PRO A 376 17.77 10.73 13.81
C PRO A 376 17.02 9.50 13.24
N LEU A 377 16.95 8.39 13.98
CA LEU A 377 16.22 7.19 13.57
C LEU A 377 14.70 7.41 13.67
N LEU A 378 14.24 8.05 14.75
CA LEU A 378 12.82 8.38 14.92
C LEU A 378 12.29 9.25 13.77
N TYR A 379 13.03 10.29 13.37
CA TYR A 379 12.61 11.19 12.30
C TYR A 379 12.94 10.70 10.89
N GLY A 380 13.78 9.69 10.74
CA GLY A 380 14.16 9.08 9.46
C GLY A 380 13.44 7.77 9.11
N LEU A 381 12.54 7.28 9.97
CA LEU A 381 11.72 6.08 9.75
C LEU A 381 10.24 6.45 9.61
N GLY A 382 9.53 5.69 8.78
CA GLY A 382 8.10 5.88 8.53
C GLY A 382 7.28 5.69 9.81
N THR A 383 6.23 6.48 9.97
CA THR A 383 5.41 6.49 11.20
C THR A 383 4.82 5.12 11.55
N GLY A 384 4.44 4.31 10.55
CA GLY A 384 4.00 2.93 10.78
C GLY A 384 5.14 1.96 11.09
N GLN A 385 6.36 2.24 10.63
CA GLN A 385 7.55 1.47 10.98
C GLN A 385 7.87 1.64 12.48
N ILE A 386 7.82 2.88 13.00
CA ILE A 386 7.94 3.14 14.44
C ILE A 386 6.86 2.38 15.24
N ASP A 387 5.66 2.25 14.67
CA ASP A 387 4.56 1.48 15.26
C ASP A 387 4.78 -0.05 15.22
N GLU A 388 5.44 -0.58 14.18
CA GLU A 388 5.90 -1.98 14.11
C GLU A 388 7.04 -2.25 15.11
N ILE A 389 8.03 -1.35 15.19
CA ILE A 389 9.14 -1.41 16.16
C ILE A 389 8.60 -1.39 17.59
N ARG A 390 7.62 -0.52 17.89
CA ARG A 390 6.91 -0.49 19.18
C ARG A 390 6.28 -1.84 19.53
N ARG A 391 5.51 -2.43 18.59
CA ARG A 391 4.90 -3.76 18.78
C ARG A 391 5.95 -4.87 18.95
N LEU A 392 7.09 -4.78 18.28
CA LEU A 392 8.19 -5.74 18.44
C LEU A 392 8.90 -5.59 19.80
N ILE A 393 9.11 -4.37 20.28
CA ILE A 393 9.62 -4.09 21.63
C ILE A 393 8.69 -4.71 22.68
N ASP A 394 7.38 -4.46 22.57
CA ASP A 394 6.38 -5.04 23.47
C ASP A 394 6.37 -6.58 23.42
N LEU A 395 6.44 -7.18 22.22
CA LEU A 395 6.47 -8.63 22.02
C LEU A 395 7.75 -9.30 22.59
N ILE A 396 8.92 -8.71 22.33
CA ILE A 396 10.20 -9.24 22.84
C ILE A 396 10.25 -9.14 24.35
N TYR A 397 9.87 -8.00 24.94
CA TYR A 397 9.90 -7.83 26.41
C TYR A 397 8.77 -8.56 27.15
N HIS A 398 7.70 -8.94 26.46
CA HIS A 398 6.71 -9.86 27.01
C HIS A 398 7.24 -11.30 27.10
N LYS A 399 7.89 -11.81 26.04
CA LYS A 399 8.50 -13.15 26.02
C LYS A 399 9.77 -13.26 26.87
N GLN A 400 10.61 -12.22 26.83
CA GLN A 400 11.94 -12.20 27.45
C GLN A 400 12.08 -10.98 28.37
N PRO A 401 11.45 -10.96 29.56
CA PRO A 401 11.46 -9.81 30.47
C PRO A 401 12.85 -9.42 30.98
N SER A 402 13.81 -10.34 30.96
CA SER A 402 15.23 -10.11 31.27
C SER A 402 15.89 -9.07 30.34
N LEU A 403 15.38 -8.91 29.12
CA LEU A 403 15.86 -7.94 28.14
C LEU A 403 15.21 -6.56 28.29
N ARG A 404 14.19 -6.39 29.14
CA ARG A 404 13.39 -5.16 29.25
C ARG A 404 14.18 -4.01 29.88
N ARG A 405 14.93 -3.27 29.05
CA ARG A 405 15.69 -2.07 29.41
C ARG A 405 15.49 -0.96 28.36
N PRO A 406 15.39 0.32 28.75
CA PRO A 406 15.42 1.46 27.81
C PRO A 406 16.55 1.37 26.78
N GLU A 407 17.77 1.07 27.23
CA GLU A 407 19.01 0.99 26.42
C GLU A 407 18.95 -0.11 25.35
N ASN A 408 18.09 -1.12 25.52
CA ASN A 408 17.97 -2.27 24.63
C ASN A 408 17.01 -2.01 23.44
N ASN A 409 16.26 -0.91 23.46
CA ASN A 409 15.28 -0.61 22.39
C ASN A 409 15.95 -0.38 21.03
N VAL A 410 17.17 0.20 21.01
CA VAL A 410 17.96 0.34 19.77
C VAL A 410 18.46 -1.01 19.24
N LEU A 411 18.61 -2.02 20.11
CA LEU A 411 18.96 -3.39 19.71
C LEU A 411 17.75 -4.10 19.09
N VAL A 412 16.54 -3.85 19.61
CA VAL A 412 15.29 -4.31 18.96
C VAL A 412 15.14 -3.71 17.58
N LEU A 413 15.50 -2.43 17.41
CA LEU A 413 15.48 -1.73 16.12
C LEU A 413 16.48 -2.32 15.11
N LEU A 414 17.72 -2.60 15.55
CA LEU A 414 18.71 -3.29 14.72
C LEU A 414 18.19 -4.67 14.30
N VAL A 415 17.65 -5.46 15.23
CA VAL A 415 17.05 -6.77 14.94
C VAL A 415 15.87 -6.66 13.94
N TRP A 416 14.95 -5.72 14.16
CA TRP A 416 13.81 -5.47 13.25
C TRP A 416 14.25 -5.19 11.81
N SER A 417 15.35 -4.47 11.62
CA SER A 417 15.87 -4.14 10.28
C SER A 417 16.23 -5.38 9.43
N SER A 418 16.55 -6.51 10.07
CA SER A 418 16.81 -7.79 9.38
C SER A 418 15.53 -8.58 9.06
N MET A 419 14.46 -8.39 9.83
CA MET A 419 13.15 -9.02 9.59
C MET A 419 12.43 -8.38 8.40
N VAL A 420 12.57 -7.06 8.23
CA VAL A 420 12.00 -6.33 7.10
C VAL A 420 12.85 -6.57 5.85
N ARG A 421 12.55 -7.65 5.11
CA ARG A 421 13.22 -8.08 3.85
C ARG A 421 13.07 -7.09 2.65
N ARG A 422 12.88 -5.79 2.90
CA ARG A 422 12.90 -4.72 1.89
C ARG A 422 14.26 -4.02 1.92
N GLN A 423 14.50 -3.09 1.00
CA GLN A 423 15.79 -2.41 0.86
C GLN A 423 16.28 -1.81 2.19
N PRO A 424 17.59 -1.87 2.49
CA PRO A 424 18.14 -1.41 3.77
C PRO A 424 17.74 0.06 4.00
N HIS A 425 17.14 0.32 5.16
CA HIS A 425 16.57 1.62 5.46
C HIS A 425 17.67 2.67 5.55
N ARG A 426 17.66 3.63 4.63
CA ARG A 426 18.70 4.65 4.47
C ARG A 426 19.07 5.35 5.78
N ALA A 427 18.08 5.80 6.55
CA ALA A 427 18.30 6.44 7.84
C ALA A 427 18.97 5.53 8.90
N LEU A 428 18.73 4.21 8.85
CA LEU A 428 19.42 3.24 9.70
C LEU A 428 20.87 3.06 9.27
N GLY A 429 21.15 2.92 7.97
CA GLY A 429 22.53 2.84 7.44
C GLY A 429 23.35 4.11 7.70
N GLU A 430 22.77 5.29 7.45
CA GLU A 430 23.39 6.59 7.73
C GLU A 430 23.67 6.80 9.23
N TRP A 431 22.80 6.30 10.11
CA TRP A 431 23.02 6.36 11.56
C TRP A 431 24.03 5.30 12.05
N VAL A 432 23.99 4.08 11.52
CA VAL A 432 24.97 3.01 11.82
C VAL A 432 26.39 3.46 11.46
N ALA A 433 26.55 4.13 10.31
CA ALA A 433 27.81 4.74 9.90
C ALA A 433 28.19 6.02 10.68
N SER A 434 27.32 6.56 11.54
CA SER A 434 27.57 7.77 12.33
C SER A 434 28.38 7.49 13.60
N THR A 435 28.98 8.52 14.19
CA THR A 435 29.73 8.41 15.45
C THR A 435 28.88 7.86 16.61
N ASP A 436 27.57 8.08 16.62
CA ASP A 436 26.69 7.50 17.66
C ASP A 436 26.28 6.06 17.37
N GLY A 437 26.33 5.63 16.10
CA GLY A 437 26.27 4.22 15.71
C GLY A 437 27.51 3.47 16.20
N TRP A 438 28.70 3.99 15.90
CA TRP A 438 29.96 3.39 16.36
C TRP A 438 30.08 3.33 17.89
N LYS A 439 29.65 4.37 18.64
CA LYS A 439 29.55 4.29 20.11
C LYS A 439 28.65 3.14 20.60
N LEU A 440 27.60 2.77 19.86
CA LEU A 440 26.79 1.60 20.21
C LEU A 440 27.54 0.29 19.89
N HIS A 441 28.20 0.21 18.73
CA HIS A 441 29.02 -0.93 18.35
C HIS A 441 30.10 -1.23 19.40
N ASP A 442 30.89 -0.22 19.75
CA ASP A 442 32.00 -0.34 20.70
C ASP A 442 31.49 -0.76 22.10
N ARG A 443 30.37 -0.17 22.55
CA ARG A 443 29.71 -0.56 23.81
C ARG A 443 29.19 -2.00 23.77
N LEU A 444 28.68 -2.48 22.64
CA LEU A 444 28.22 -3.87 22.49
C LEU A 444 29.39 -4.86 22.46
N VAL A 445 30.53 -4.47 21.86
CA VAL A 445 31.77 -5.23 21.90
C VAL A 445 32.29 -5.34 23.34
N GLU A 446 32.35 -4.22 24.07
CA GLU A 446 32.72 -4.16 25.50
C GLU A 446 31.77 -5.00 26.38
N GLU A 447 30.45 -4.78 26.30
CA GLU A 447 29.43 -5.54 27.06
C GLU A 447 29.47 -7.06 26.78
N MET A 448 29.97 -7.49 25.61
CA MET A 448 30.16 -8.90 25.27
C MET A 448 31.44 -9.54 25.83
N GLN A 449 32.40 -8.75 26.32
CA GLN A 449 33.54 -9.28 27.06
C GLN A 449 33.11 -9.86 28.41
N ASP A 450 32.14 -9.22 29.07
CA ASP A 450 31.67 -9.55 30.42
C ASP A 450 30.88 -10.88 30.55
N PRO A 451 30.76 -11.43 31.77
CA PRO A 451 29.73 -12.42 32.12
C PRO A 451 28.31 -11.89 31.89
N GLN A 452 27.55 -12.50 30.97
CA GLN A 452 26.18 -12.09 30.64
C GLN A 452 25.20 -13.28 30.65
N PRO A 453 23.89 -13.05 30.92
CA PRO A 453 22.86 -14.06 30.68
C PRO A 453 22.82 -14.46 29.20
N THR A 454 22.55 -15.75 28.92
CA THR A 454 22.46 -16.32 27.57
C THR A 454 21.54 -15.51 26.66
N GLU A 455 20.43 -15.04 27.20
CA GLU A 455 19.39 -14.27 26.51
C GLU A 455 19.91 -12.90 26.05
N ARG A 456 20.73 -12.24 26.88
CA ARG A 456 21.35 -10.95 26.54
C ARG A 456 22.50 -11.15 25.57
N LEU A 457 23.35 -12.14 25.79
CA LEU A 457 24.47 -12.48 24.90
C LEU A 457 23.96 -12.79 23.48
N ALA A 458 22.92 -13.61 23.36
CA ALA A 458 22.19 -13.86 22.12
C ALA A 458 21.74 -12.57 21.41
N PHE A 459 21.11 -11.67 22.18
CA PHE A 459 20.51 -10.45 21.66
C PHE A 459 21.55 -9.40 21.24
N MET A 460 22.67 -9.29 21.96
CA MET A 460 23.79 -8.40 21.59
C MET A 460 24.52 -8.90 20.35
N LEU A 461 24.81 -10.21 20.27
CA LEU A 461 25.35 -10.84 19.04
C LEU A 461 24.43 -10.62 17.84
N ALA A 462 23.11 -10.73 18.04
CA ALA A 462 22.14 -10.51 16.99
C ALA A 462 22.12 -9.04 16.51
N ALA A 463 22.15 -8.09 17.45
CA ALA A 463 22.18 -6.66 17.15
C ALA A 463 23.49 -6.24 16.45
N LEU A 464 24.66 -6.73 16.88
CA LEU A 464 25.94 -6.50 16.20
C LEU A 464 25.96 -7.04 14.77
N LEU A 465 25.43 -8.25 14.55
CA LEU A 465 25.33 -8.78 13.19
C LEU A 465 24.35 -7.99 12.31
N CYS A 466 23.25 -7.48 12.87
CA CYS A 466 22.35 -6.59 12.13
C CYS A 466 22.98 -5.21 11.85
N PHE A 467 23.77 -4.66 12.77
CA PHE A 467 24.57 -3.44 12.57
C PHE A 467 25.56 -3.61 11.41
N GLN A 468 26.33 -4.71 11.42
CA GLN A 468 27.28 -5.06 10.36
C GLN A 468 26.63 -5.38 9.01
N ARG A 469 25.33 -5.72 8.98
CA ARG A 469 24.52 -5.86 7.75
C ARG A 469 23.89 -4.55 7.25
N LEU A 470 23.94 -3.48 8.04
CA LEU A 470 23.49 -2.13 7.66
C LEU A 470 24.63 -1.23 7.16
N LEU A 471 25.89 -1.60 7.43
CA LEU A 471 27.06 -1.00 6.79
C LEU A 471 27.11 -1.37 5.29
N PRO A 472 27.66 -0.51 4.41
CA PRO A 472 27.94 -0.87 3.03
C PRO A 472 28.88 -2.07 2.94
N GLU A 473 28.57 -3.05 2.10
CA GLU A 473 29.43 -4.24 1.90
C GLU A 473 30.81 -3.79 1.40
N SER A 474 31.89 -4.20 2.09
CA SER A 474 33.23 -3.89 1.62
C SER A 474 33.52 -4.74 0.38
N SER A 475 34.13 -4.13 -0.63
CA SER A 475 34.48 -4.82 -1.89
C SER A 475 35.59 -5.87 -1.74
N HIS A 476 36.05 -6.13 -0.51
CA HIS A 476 37.22 -6.94 -0.21
C HIS A 476 37.01 -7.96 0.92
N ASP A 477 35.79 -8.10 1.48
CA ASP A 477 35.47 -9.05 2.56
C ASP A 477 36.05 -10.46 2.28
N PRO A 478 37.13 -10.90 2.97
CA PRO A 478 37.66 -12.22 2.75
C PRO A 478 36.71 -13.26 3.34
N THR A 479 36.25 -14.16 2.49
CA THR A 479 35.38 -15.30 2.85
C THR A 479 36.03 -16.30 3.80
N GLN A 480 37.34 -16.16 4.06
CA GLN A 480 38.13 -16.98 4.98
C GLN A 480 38.57 -16.16 6.20
N PRO A 481 38.77 -16.79 7.38
CA PRO A 481 39.26 -16.10 8.58
C PRO A 481 40.72 -15.69 8.41
N THR A 482 41.06 -14.47 8.83
CA THR A 482 42.41 -13.91 8.65
C THR A 482 43.42 -14.48 9.65
N GLN A 483 42.99 -14.85 10.85
CA GLN A 483 43.82 -15.41 11.92
C GLN A 483 43.73 -16.95 12.01
N GLY A 484 43.47 -17.62 10.87
CA GLY A 484 43.41 -19.09 10.78
C GLY A 484 42.16 -19.76 11.37
N GLY A 485 41.25 -19.02 12.01
CA GLY A 485 39.97 -19.54 12.50
C GLY A 485 39.00 -18.44 12.94
N TYR A 486 37.70 -18.67 12.81
CA TYR A 486 36.68 -17.65 13.10
C TYR A 486 36.65 -17.26 14.59
N LEU A 487 36.98 -18.18 15.50
CA LEU A 487 37.12 -17.86 16.92
C LEU A 487 38.29 -16.90 17.22
N ALA A 488 39.39 -16.98 16.45
CA ALA A 488 40.54 -16.07 16.61
C ALA A 488 40.21 -14.67 16.07
N ASN A 489 39.57 -14.59 14.90
CA ASN A 489 38.98 -13.33 14.42
C ASN A 489 37.95 -12.77 15.42
N PHE A 490 37.13 -13.60 16.06
CA PHE A 490 36.15 -13.14 17.05
C PHE A 490 36.79 -12.63 18.35
N ASP A 491 37.95 -13.15 18.75
CA ASP A 491 38.75 -12.63 19.87
C ASP A 491 39.37 -11.26 19.52
N ASP A 492 39.91 -11.09 18.30
CA ASP A 492 40.36 -9.78 17.81
C ASP A 492 39.21 -8.75 17.76
N LEU A 493 38.05 -9.12 17.20
CA LEU A 493 36.84 -8.27 17.18
C LEU A 493 36.36 -7.93 18.60
N ALA A 494 36.35 -8.90 19.51
CA ALA A 494 35.95 -8.68 20.91
C ALA A 494 36.90 -7.74 21.65
N ARG A 495 38.17 -7.68 21.24
CA ARG A 495 39.18 -6.73 21.73
C ARG A 495 39.12 -5.36 21.05
N GLY A 496 38.22 -5.15 20.09
CA GLY A 496 38.04 -3.89 19.36
C GLY A 496 39.04 -3.68 18.21
N GLU A 497 39.76 -4.72 17.79
CA GLU A 497 40.62 -4.66 16.61
C GLU A 497 39.75 -4.68 15.33
N PRO A 498 39.94 -3.74 14.38
CA PRO A 498 39.13 -3.68 13.16
C PRO A 498 39.50 -4.81 12.19
N LEU A 499 38.49 -5.48 11.63
CA LEU A 499 38.68 -6.60 10.70
C LEU A 499 38.03 -6.36 9.35
N GLY A 500 38.64 -6.89 8.29
CA GLY A 500 38.04 -6.86 6.95
C GLY A 500 36.85 -7.80 6.75
N ASN A 501 36.43 -8.58 7.76
CA ASN A 501 35.41 -9.64 7.63
C ASN A 501 34.47 -9.77 8.84
N GLU A 502 34.23 -8.67 9.57
CA GLU A 502 33.47 -8.63 10.83
C GLU A 502 32.10 -9.30 10.72
N ARG A 503 31.36 -9.00 9.64
CA ARG A 503 30.08 -9.65 9.31
C ARG A 503 30.20 -11.18 9.18
N MET A 504 31.15 -11.67 8.39
CA MET A 504 31.37 -13.12 8.18
C MET A 504 31.74 -13.82 9.49
N VAL A 505 32.57 -13.18 10.32
CA VAL A 505 32.96 -13.67 11.64
C VAL A 505 31.73 -13.79 12.56
N LEU A 506 30.89 -12.75 12.61
CA LEU A 506 29.65 -12.77 13.39
C LEU A 506 28.63 -13.81 12.87
N GLU A 507 28.51 -14.01 11.55
CA GLU A 507 27.63 -15.04 10.97
C GLU A 507 28.10 -16.46 11.36
N HIS A 508 29.38 -16.76 11.23
CA HIS A 508 29.97 -18.03 11.68
C HIS A 508 29.78 -18.27 13.19
N MET A 509 30.02 -17.23 14.00
CA MET A 509 29.89 -17.32 15.45
C MET A 509 28.42 -17.43 15.91
N MET A 510 27.48 -16.77 15.21
CA MET A 510 26.04 -16.90 15.46
C MET A 510 25.51 -18.30 15.14
N VAL A 511 25.92 -18.91 14.02
CA VAL A 511 25.53 -20.29 13.71
C VAL A 511 26.10 -21.28 14.74
N SER A 512 27.32 -21.06 15.23
CA SER A 512 27.90 -21.84 16.33
C SER A 512 27.11 -21.67 17.65
N PHE A 513 26.74 -20.43 18.00
CA PHE A 513 25.90 -20.14 19.16
C PHE A 513 24.53 -20.85 19.07
N LEU A 514 23.87 -20.78 17.91
CA LEU A 514 22.62 -21.50 17.61
C LEU A 514 22.75 -23.03 17.76
N ARG A 515 23.83 -23.63 17.22
CA ARG A 515 24.10 -25.08 17.41
C ARG A 515 24.20 -25.45 18.88
N VAL A 516 24.88 -24.62 19.67
CA VAL A 516 25.06 -24.87 21.10
C VAL A 516 23.74 -24.70 21.88
N LEU A 517 22.91 -23.71 21.54
CA LEU A 517 21.57 -23.57 22.14
C LEU A 517 20.68 -24.81 21.94
N ASP A 518 20.67 -25.45 20.75
CA ASP A 518 19.90 -26.70 20.53
C ASP A 518 20.38 -27.86 21.42
N THR A 519 21.61 -27.82 21.95
CA THR A 519 22.07 -28.84 22.92
C THR A 519 21.48 -28.60 24.32
N PHE A 520 21.17 -27.36 24.68
CA PHE A 520 20.58 -26.97 25.97
C PHE A 520 19.03 -26.97 25.95
N ARG A 521 18.45 -28.02 25.36
CA ARG A 521 17.02 -28.17 25.06
C ARG A 521 16.11 -27.77 26.23
N GLY A 522 15.08 -26.99 25.93
CA GLY A 522 14.15 -26.43 26.90
C GLY A 522 14.63 -25.10 27.48
N ASN A 523 15.78 -25.08 28.17
CA ASN A 523 16.22 -23.92 28.97
C ASN A 523 16.37 -22.61 28.18
N HIS A 524 16.79 -22.69 26.91
CA HIS A 524 16.94 -21.52 26.03
C HIS A 524 16.14 -21.67 24.72
N GLN A 525 15.04 -22.45 24.75
CA GLN A 525 14.25 -22.76 23.55
C GLN A 525 13.64 -21.51 22.91
N GLU A 526 13.18 -20.54 23.72
CA GLU A 526 12.65 -19.27 23.23
C GLU A 526 13.75 -18.39 22.63
N THR A 527 14.95 -18.37 23.24
CA THR A 527 16.12 -17.65 22.73
C THR A 527 16.55 -18.19 21.36
N TYR A 528 16.58 -19.52 21.22
CA TYR A 528 16.83 -20.20 19.95
C TYR A 528 15.77 -19.85 18.90
N GLN A 529 14.48 -19.96 19.25
CA GLN A 529 13.39 -19.60 18.34
C GLN A 529 13.41 -18.13 17.92
N PHE A 530 13.70 -17.22 18.86
CA PHE A 530 13.88 -15.80 18.58
C PHE A 530 15.00 -15.61 17.55
N LEU A 531 16.21 -16.13 17.80
CA LEU A 531 17.32 -16.02 16.87
C LEU A 531 17.00 -16.63 15.48
N VAL A 532 16.27 -17.75 15.42
CA VAL A 532 15.80 -18.36 14.15
C VAL A 532 14.68 -17.57 13.45
N THR A 533 14.13 -16.52 14.08
CA THR A 533 13.29 -15.50 13.39
C THR A 533 14.07 -14.25 12.95
N VAL A 534 15.27 -14.02 13.48
CA VAL A 534 16.19 -12.93 13.07
C VAL A 534 17.12 -13.39 11.94
N PHE A 535 17.60 -14.63 12.05
CA PHE A 535 18.49 -15.27 11.10
C PHE A 535 17.74 -16.35 10.34
N ASP A 536 17.98 -16.43 9.04
CA ASP A 536 17.49 -17.51 8.19
C ASP A 536 18.59 -18.59 8.16
N PRO A 537 18.57 -19.61 9.05
CA PRO A 537 19.71 -20.50 9.25
C PRO A 537 20.00 -21.37 8.02
N ASP A 538 19.01 -21.61 7.17
CA ASP A 538 19.16 -22.39 5.94
C ASP A 538 19.96 -21.61 4.87
N THR A 539 20.12 -20.29 5.01
CA THR A 539 21.07 -19.50 4.19
C THR A 539 22.53 -19.67 4.60
N LEU A 540 22.79 -20.13 5.83
CA LEU A 540 24.13 -20.22 6.41
C LEU A 540 24.57 -21.69 6.53
N LEU A 541 24.79 -22.35 5.38
CA LEU A 541 25.31 -23.71 5.26
C LEU A 541 26.81 -23.82 5.62
N LEU A 542 27.15 -23.40 6.84
CA LEU A 542 28.51 -23.29 7.34
C LEU A 542 28.94 -24.55 8.10
N ALA A 543 30.15 -25.03 7.80
CA ALA A 543 30.71 -26.23 8.44
C ALA A 543 30.83 -26.05 9.98
N PRO A 544 30.63 -27.12 10.77
CA PRO A 544 30.65 -27.02 12.23
C PRO A 544 32.08 -26.83 12.77
N ASP A 545 32.39 -25.61 13.20
CA ASP A 545 33.60 -25.29 13.96
C ASP A 545 33.45 -25.74 15.43
N ARG A 546 34.21 -26.78 15.79
CA ARG A 546 34.22 -27.35 17.14
C ARG A 546 34.85 -26.42 18.20
N PHE A 547 35.73 -25.49 17.81
CA PHE A 547 36.34 -24.56 18.77
C PHE A 547 35.35 -23.48 19.16
N SER A 548 34.64 -22.88 18.19
CA SER A 548 33.54 -21.96 18.47
C SER A 548 32.39 -22.63 19.25
N ASP A 549 32.05 -23.89 18.92
CA ASP A 549 31.01 -24.62 19.65
C ASP A 549 31.42 -24.88 21.12
N GLN A 550 32.71 -25.15 21.38
CA GLN A 550 33.24 -25.29 22.74
C GLN A 550 33.36 -23.94 23.47
N TYR A 551 33.67 -22.85 22.76
CA TYR A 551 33.68 -21.50 23.31
C TYR A 551 32.31 -21.11 23.85
N TRP A 552 31.25 -21.27 23.03
CA TRP A 552 29.89 -20.95 23.45
C TRP A 552 29.37 -21.89 24.54
N MET A 553 29.76 -23.16 24.55
CA MET A 553 29.51 -24.06 25.69
C MET A 553 30.03 -23.47 27.01
N CYS A 554 31.26 -22.91 27.02
CA CYS A 554 31.84 -22.27 28.20
C CYS A 554 31.11 -20.98 28.60
N ARG A 555 30.83 -20.09 27.64
CA ARG A 555 30.07 -18.83 27.90
C ARG A 555 28.65 -19.10 28.42
N ILE A 556 27.94 -20.09 27.88
CA ILE A 556 26.52 -20.38 28.20
C ILE A 556 26.39 -21.17 29.49
N LYS A 557 27.10 -22.30 29.62
CA LYS A 557 26.95 -23.23 30.75
C LYS A 557 27.52 -22.66 32.04
N ASP A 558 28.74 -22.12 31.94
CA ASP A 558 29.56 -21.73 33.09
C ASP A 558 29.61 -20.21 33.29
N ARG A 559 28.90 -19.44 32.44
CA ARG A 559 28.73 -17.97 32.50
C ARG A 559 30.04 -17.18 32.58
N LEU A 560 31.09 -17.74 31.97
CA LEU A 560 32.42 -17.15 31.95
C LEU A 560 32.47 -15.83 31.15
N ALA A 561 33.45 -14.97 31.47
CA ALA A 561 33.82 -13.85 30.61
C ALA A 561 34.43 -14.36 29.28
N HIS A 562 34.61 -13.46 28.31
CA HIS A 562 35.25 -13.77 27.03
C HIS A 562 36.67 -14.32 27.22
N ALA A 563 37.49 -13.64 28.04
CA ALA A 563 38.86 -14.05 28.32
C ALA A 563 38.93 -15.41 29.03
N ASP A 564 38.18 -15.59 30.12
CA ASP A 564 38.09 -16.83 30.91
C ASP A 564 37.69 -18.03 30.04
N ALA A 565 36.75 -17.85 29.10
CA ALA A 565 36.32 -18.89 28.18
C ALA A 565 37.41 -19.28 27.18
N LEU A 566 38.20 -18.32 26.69
CA LEU A 566 39.36 -18.59 25.82
C LEU A 566 40.52 -19.26 26.59
N GLU A 567 40.79 -18.84 27.83
CA GLU A 567 41.78 -19.50 28.69
C GLU A 567 41.37 -20.93 29.04
N THR A 568 40.09 -21.13 29.37
CA THR A 568 39.51 -22.46 29.58
C THR A 568 39.68 -23.37 28.36
N LEU A 569 39.52 -22.87 27.14
CA LEU A 569 39.79 -23.63 25.91
C LEU A 569 41.27 -23.96 25.74
N LYS A 570 42.16 -22.98 25.95
CA LYS A 570 43.63 -23.16 25.90
C LYS A 570 44.08 -24.27 26.86
N HIS A 571 43.50 -24.34 28.06
CA HIS A 571 43.78 -25.38 29.04
C HIS A 571 43.11 -26.73 28.78
N GLN A 572 41.92 -26.79 28.18
CA GLN A 572 41.32 -28.07 27.78
C GLN A 572 42.11 -28.77 26.68
N GLY A 573 42.76 -28.00 25.80
CA GLY A 573 43.64 -28.46 24.74
C GLY A 573 42.96 -29.35 23.69
N PRO A 574 43.71 -29.81 22.67
CA PRO A 574 43.23 -30.82 21.74
C PRO A 574 43.16 -32.19 22.44
N LYS A 575 42.09 -32.44 23.21
CA LYS A 575 41.82 -33.75 23.84
C LYS A 575 42.00 -34.86 22.79
N PRO A 576 42.88 -35.86 23.01
CA PRO A 576 43.47 -36.70 21.95
C PRO A 576 42.53 -37.68 21.23
N SER A 577 41.21 -37.48 21.36
CA SER A 577 40.13 -38.09 20.58
C SER A 577 40.36 -38.11 19.06
N LEU A 578 41.03 -37.09 18.49
CA LEU A 578 41.40 -37.08 17.06
C LEU A 578 42.31 -38.26 16.71
N ARG A 579 43.37 -38.49 17.51
CA ARG A 579 44.27 -39.63 17.30
C ARG A 579 43.54 -40.96 17.40
N TRP A 580 42.53 -41.10 18.27
CA TRP A 580 41.76 -42.34 18.36
C TRP A 580 40.99 -42.65 17.06
N TYR A 581 40.27 -41.68 16.51
CA TYR A 581 39.50 -41.92 15.27
C TYR A 581 40.40 -42.15 14.05
N ASP A 582 41.49 -41.39 13.92
CA ASP A 582 42.46 -41.58 12.84
C ASP A 582 43.23 -42.91 13.00
N TRP A 583 43.54 -43.35 14.22
CA TRP A 583 44.14 -44.67 14.45
C TRP A 583 43.16 -45.80 14.10
N CYS A 584 41.88 -45.68 14.44
CA CYS A 584 40.87 -46.67 14.06
C CYS A 584 40.68 -46.82 12.53
N THR A 585 41.09 -45.84 11.71
CA THR A 585 41.15 -45.99 10.23
C THR A 585 42.53 -46.36 9.71
N PHE A 586 43.61 -45.82 10.30
CA PHE A 586 44.98 -46.03 9.83
C PHE A 586 45.56 -47.39 10.25
N VAL A 587 45.28 -47.85 11.47
CA VAL A 587 45.79 -49.13 11.99
C VAL A 587 45.27 -50.34 11.19
N PRO A 588 43.98 -50.45 10.82
CA PRO A 588 43.52 -51.53 9.93
C PRO A 588 44.19 -51.52 8.56
N VAL A 589 44.45 -50.34 7.97
CA VAL A 589 45.12 -50.23 6.66
C VAL A 589 46.59 -50.64 6.76
N VAL A 590 47.31 -50.19 7.79
CA VAL A 590 48.70 -50.60 8.03
C VAL A 590 48.79 -52.10 8.32
N LEU A 591 47.87 -52.65 9.12
CA LEU A 591 47.82 -54.10 9.38
C LEU A 591 47.47 -54.91 8.12
N LEU A 592 46.60 -54.40 7.24
CA LEU A 592 46.33 -55.02 5.94
C LEU A 592 47.61 -55.08 5.08
N CYS A 593 48.35 -53.98 4.96
CA CYS A 593 49.63 -53.94 4.26
C CYS A 593 50.67 -54.89 4.87
N VAL A 594 50.77 -54.97 6.20
CA VAL A 594 51.68 -55.91 6.89
C VAL A 594 51.28 -57.38 6.62
N CYS A 595 49.99 -57.70 6.59
CA CYS A 595 49.50 -59.04 6.26
C CYS A 595 49.79 -59.43 4.80
N ILE A 596 49.75 -58.47 3.87
CA ILE A 596 50.12 -58.69 2.46
C ILE A 596 51.63 -58.93 2.30
N ILE A 597 52.47 -58.24 3.09
CA ILE A 597 53.94 -58.31 2.98
C ILE A 597 54.53 -59.53 3.71
N SER A 598 53.88 -60.06 4.76
CA SER A 598 54.38 -61.20 5.53
C SER A 598 53.29 -62.23 5.87
N PRO A 599 53.04 -63.22 5.00
CA PRO A 599 52.02 -64.25 5.21
C PRO A 599 52.16 -65.01 6.54
N GLY A 600 53.40 -65.24 6.99
CA GLY A 600 53.70 -65.94 8.25
C GLY A 600 53.26 -65.18 9.51
N LEU A 601 53.25 -63.84 9.51
CA LEU A 601 52.64 -63.04 10.58
C LEU A 601 51.13 -62.83 10.37
N GLY A 602 50.66 -62.85 9.12
CA GLY A 602 49.27 -62.62 8.75
C GLY A 602 48.28 -63.45 9.57
N SER A 603 48.49 -64.76 9.74
CA SER A 603 47.56 -65.61 10.48
C SER A 603 47.38 -65.24 11.97
N PHE A 604 48.37 -64.62 12.60
CA PHE A 604 48.28 -64.19 14.00
C PHE A 604 47.66 -62.79 14.12
N LEU A 605 48.14 -61.85 13.30
CA LEU A 605 47.62 -60.48 13.26
C LEU A 605 46.14 -60.44 12.79
N TRP A 606 45.74 -61.30 11.86
CA TRP A 606 44.35 -61.40 11.40
C TRP A 606 43.40 -61.83 12.51
N LYS A 607 43.81 -62.74 13.39
CA LYS A 607 43.00 -63.15 14.57
C LYS A 607 42.83 -61.99 15.55
N ILE A 608 43.88 -61.20 15.77
CA ILE A 608 43.81 -59.99 16.62
C ILE A 608 42.92 -58.91 15.98
N LEU A 609 43.08 -58.65 14.67
CA LEU A 609 42.27 -57.70 13.92
C LEU A 609 40.78 -58.08 13.94
N LEU A 610 40.47 -59.38 13.76
CA LEU A 610 39.11 -59.90 13.83
C LEU A 610 38.52 -59.70 15.23
N ILE A 611 39.25 -60.05 16.30
CA ILE A 611 38.78 -59.85 17.68
C ILE A 611 38.55 -58.35 17.98
N SER A 612 39.47 -57.48 17.56
CA SER A 612 39.37 -56.02 17.78
C SER A 612 38.16 -55.42 17.06
N THR A 613 38.00 -55.71 15.76
CA THR A 613 36.87 -55.22 14.97
C THR A 613 35.53 -55.78 15.45
N CYS A 614 35.48 -57.02 15.93
CA CYS A 614 34.29 -57.57 16.58
C CYS A 614 33.95 -56.81 17.88
N GLY A 615 34.95 -56.48 18.70
CA GLY A 615 34.76 -55.71 19.94
C GLY A 615 34.27 -54.28 19.71
N GLU A 616 34.86 -53.57 18.74
CA GLU A 616 34.40 -52.24 18.33
C GLU A 616 32.98 -52.28 17.77
N PHE A 617 32.64 -53.28 16.94
CA PHE A 617 31.31 -53.42 16.36
C PHE A 617 30.24 -53.75 17.43
N PHE A 618 30.57 -54.58 18.43
CA PHE A 618 29.71 -54.83 19.58
C PHE A 618 29.50 -53.57 20.44
N THR A 619 30.56 -52.77 20.60
CA THR A 619 30.51 -51.49 21.31
C THR A 619 29.62 -50.48 20.56
N LEU A 620 29.73 -50.41 19.23
CA LEU A 620 28.87 -49.57 18.39
C LEU A 620 27.39 -49.99 18.46
N ILE A 621 27.10 -51.29 18.40
CA ILE A 621 25.74 -51.82 18.58
C ILE A 621 25.19 -51.46 19.97
N THR A 622 26.00 -51.57 21.01
CA THR A 622 25.60 -51.26 22.39
C THR A 622 25.33 -49.76 22.57
N TYR A 623 26.18 -48.91 22.00
CA TYR A 623 26.00 -47.45 21.96
C TYR A 623 24.72 -47.04 21.22
N LEU A 624 24.48 -47.59 20.03
CA LEU A 624 23.24 -47.34 19.26
C LEU A 624 22.00 -47.81 20.05
N ARG A 625 22.07 -48.99 20.68
CA ARG A 625 20.98 -49.52 21.52
C ARG A 625 20.67 -48.64 22.73
N GLN A 626 21.67 -48.00 23.34
CA GLN A 626 21.46 -47.02 24.41
C GLN A 626 20.89 -45.68 23.87
N ARG A 627 21.36 -45.20 22.72
CA ARG A 627 21.02 -43.85 22.24
C ARG A 627 19.68 -43.75 21.49
N CYS A 628 19.20 -44.84 20.88
CA CYS A 628 18.00 -44.83 20.03
C CYS A 628 16.66 -45.08 20.75
N ASN A 629 16.65 -45.17 22.09
CA ASN A 629 15.47 -45.26 22.98
C ASN A 629 14.23 -45.97 22.36
N ILE A 630 14.38 -47.27 22.09
CA ILE A 630 13.57 -48.07 21.14
C ILE A 630 12.09 -48.26 21.56
N THR A 631 11.66 -47.73 22.70
CA THR A 631 10.34 -47.97 23.31
C THR A 631 9.14 -47.35 22.57
N GLN A 632 9.33 -46.37 21.68
CA GLN A 632 8.20 -45.62 21.09
C GLN A 632 7.65 -46.17 19.77
N HIS A 633 8.43 -46.92 18.97
CA HIS A 633 7.97 -47.51 17.72
C HIS A 633 8.64 -48.88 17.45
N PRO A 634 8.15 -49.99 18.05
CA PRO A 634 8.79 -51.30 17.95
C PRO A 634 8.79 -51.88 16.53
N ASP A 635 7.69 -51.76 15.80
CA ASP A 635 7.45 -52.59 14.62
C ASP A 635 8.40 -52.27 13.44
N ARG A 636 8.61 -50.98 13.15
CA ARG A 636 9.50 -50.53 12.06
C ARG A 636 10.97 -50.84 12.30
N TRP A 637 11.42 -50.81 13.56
CA TRP A 637 12.82 -51.13 13.90
C TRP A 637 13.06 -52.63 14.09
N SER A 638 12.04 -53.40 14.45
CA SER A 638 12.16 -54.86 14.62
C SER A 638 12.65 -55.55 13.34
N LEU A 639 12.03 -55.27 12.20
CA LEU A 639 12.37 -55.87 10.91
C LEU A 639 13.80 -55.51 10.47
N LEU A 640 14.20 -54.24 10.62
CA LEU A 640 15.50 -53.74 10.21
C LEU A 640 16.64 -54.27 11.10
N ALA A 641 16.39 -54.38 12.41
CA ALA A 641 17.31 -55.02 13.34
C ALA A 641 17.42 -56.52 13.07
N HIS A 642 16.30 -57.19 12.74
CA HIS A 642 16.28 -58.62 12.45
C HIS A 642 17.02 -58.95 11.14
N THR A 643 16.80 -58.21 10.05
CA THR A 643 17.58 -58.41 8.81
C THR A 643 19.07 -58.12 9.03
N SER A 644 19.41 -57.04 9.73
CA SER A 644 20.82 -56.72 10.05
C SER A 644 21.48 -57.84 10.87
N LEU A 645 20.81 -58.37 11.88
CA LEU A 645 21.30 -59.47 12.72
C LEU A 645 21.38 -60.80 11.96
N CYS A 646 20.44 -61.06 11.04
CA CYS A 646 20.46 -62.24 10.18
C CYS A 646 21.60 -62.19 9.16
N THR A 647 21.84 -61.05 8.51
CA THR A 647 23.01 -60.85 7.63
C THR A 647 24.31 -61.02 8.41
N LEU A 648 24.40 -60.48 9.63
CA LEU A 648 25.57 -60.65 10.49
C LEU A 648 25.78 -62.12 10.92
N LYS A 649 24.70 -62.85 11.25
CA LYS A 649 24.78 -64.29 11.49
C LYS A 649 25.24 -65.04 10.24
N PHE A 650 24.73 -64.69 9.06
CA PHE A 650 25.08 -65.38 7.82
C PHE A 650 26.57 -65.21 7.46
N THR A 651 27.12 -64.00 7.59
CA THR A 651 28.56 -63.78 7.42
C THR A 651 29.38 -64.49 8.49
N PHE A 652 29.04 -64.41 9.78
CA PHE A 652 29.75 -65.15 10.83
C PHE A 652 29.71 -66.67 10.66
N THR A 653 28.57 -67.24 10.24
CA THR A 653 28.45 -68.67 9.96
C THR A 653 29.28 -69.07 8.73
N GLY A 654 29.31 -68.23 7.68
CA GLY A 654 30.22 -68.42 6.54
C GLY A 654 31.70 -68.37 6.95
N VAL A 655 32.10 -67.39 7.76
CA VAL A 655 33.46 -67.27 8.34
C VAL A 655 33.84 -68.53 9.11
N PHE A 656 32.95 -69.06 9.96
CA PHE A 656 33.20 -70.29 10.72
C PHE A 656 33.23 -71.56 9.87
N LEU A 657 32.37 -71.70 8.85
CA LEU A 657 32.45 -72.81 7.91
C LEU A 657 33.77 -72.79 7.12
N CYS A 658 34.18 -71.63 6.61
CA CYS A 658 35.44 -71.46 5.89
C CYS A 658 36.64 -71.79 6.78
N MET A 659 36.67 -71.34 8.04
CA MET A 659 37.73 -71.72 8.99
C MET A 659 37.70 -73.21 9.41
N GLY A 660 36.59 -73.92 9.20
CA GLY A 660 36.49 -75.37 9.39
C GLY A 660 37.03 -76.20 8.21
N LEU A 661 37.19 -75.60 7.03
CA LEU A 661 37.68 -76.28 5.83
C LEU A 661 39.21 -76.18 5.73
N THR A 662 39.90 -77.24 6.13
CA THR A 662 41.37 -77.28 6.31
C THR A 662 42.21 -77.24 5.02
N ARG A 663 41.67 -76.75 3.90
CA ARG A 663 42.33 -76.64 2.58
C ARG A 663 41.80 -75.45 1.75
N LEU A 664 41.74 -74.26 2.33
CA LEU A 664 41.68 -73.02 1.55
C LEU A 664 43.10 -72.62 1.12
N THR A 665 43.26 -72.09 -0.08
CA THR A 665 44.53 -71.52 -0.56
C THR A 665 44.65 -70.05 -0.13
N ASP A 666 45.86 -69.49 -0.20
CA ASP A 666 46.08 -68.07 0.12
C ASP A 666 45.26 -67.13 -0.78
N ALA A 667 44.97 -67.54 -2.03
CA ALA A 667 44.11 -66.79 -2.94
C ALA A 667 42.64 -66.77 -2.47
N ASP A 668 42.13 -67.89 -1.94
CA ASP A 668 40.77 -67.96 -1.39
C ASP A 668 40.63 -67.09 -0.14
N LEU A 669 41.66 -67.07 0.72
CA LEU A 669 41.75 -66.22 1.90
C LEU A 669 41.76 -64.72 1.54
N VAL A 670 42.51 -64.32 0.50
CA VAL A 670 42.52 -62.93 0.00
C VAL A 670 41.16 -62.54 -0.59
N LEU A 671 40.56 -63.39 -1.42
CA LEU A 671 39.23 -63.13 -1.99
C LEU A 671 38.16 -63.00 -0.90
N PHE A 672 38.19 -63.88 0.10
CA PHE A 672 37.29 -63.86 1.24
C PHE A 672 37.48 -62.62 2.14
N ALA A 673 38.73 -62.18 2.34
CA ALA A 673 39.03 -60.93 3.04
C ALA A 673 38.48 -59.70 2.30
N LEU A 674 38.65 -59.63 0.98
CA LEU A 674 38.11 -58.54 0.14
C LEU A 674 36.58 -58.49 0.17
N LEU A 675 35.91 -59.64 0.04
CA LEU A 675 34.44 -59.74 0.17
C LEU A 675 33.95 -59.32 1.56
N SER A 676 34.66 -59.72 2.61
CA SER A 676 34.34 -59.34 4.00
C SER A 676 34.47 -57.82 4.21
N PHE A 677 35.56 -57.22 3.72
CA PHE A 677 35.82 -55.78 3.84
C PHE A 677 34.79 -54.96 3.04
N SER A 678 34.47 -55.39 1.82
CA SER A 678 33.41 -54.81 0.98
C SER A 678 32.05 -54.84 1.69
N THR A 679 31.69 -55.98 2.28
CA THR A 679 30.41 -56.14 3.01
C THR A 679 30.34 -55.22 4.24
N ILE A 680 31.42 -55.11 5.02
CA ILE A 680 31.49 -54.19 6.18
C ILE A 680 31.38 -52.73 5.73
N TYR A 681 32.04 -52.35 4.63
CA TYR A 681 32.00 -50.99 4.09
C TYR A 681 30.61 -50.61 3.57
N ALA A 682 29.94 -51.54 2.86
CA ALA A 682 28.55 -51.36 2.43
C ALA A 682 27.60 -51.21 3.63
N LEU A 683 27.75 -52.02 4.68
CA LEU A 683 26.95 -51.91 5.90
C LEU A 683 27.12 -50.54 6.58
N LYS A 684 28.35 -50.00 6.58
CA LYS A 684 28.67 -48.67 7.13
C LYS A 684 27.98 -47.55 6.34
N ILE A 685 27.97 -47.62 5.01
CA ILE A 685 27.24 -46.66 4.15
C ILE A 685 25.74 -46.71 4.45
N ILE A 686 25.15 -47.91 4.51
CA ILE A 686 23.72 -48.11 4.79
C ILE A 686 23.35 -47.53 6.16
N LEU A 687 24.15 -47.76 7.21
CA LEU A 687 23.93 -47.19 8.54
C LEU A 687 24.01 -45.66 8.55
N CYS A 688 24.94 -45.05 7.80
CA CYS A 688 25.01 -43.60 7.65
C CYS A 688 23.77 -43.03 6.92
N GLN A 689 23.28 -43.70 5.87
CA GLN A 689 22.06 -43.29 5.16
C GLN A 689 20.81 -43.41 6.05
N ILE A 690 20.67 -44.48 6.83
CA ILE A 690 19.57 -44.65 7.80
C ILE A 690 19.59 -43.53 8.85
N TYR A 691 20.76 -43.16 9.36
CA TYR A 691 20.89 -42.05 10.33
C TYR A 691 20.50 -40.69 9.72
N SER A 692 20.93 -40.43 8.47
CA SER A 692 20.53 -39.25 7.70
C SER A 692 19.02 -39.16 7.47
N TRP A 693 18.38 -40.27 7.10
CA TRP A 693 16.95 -40.31 6.79
C TRP A 693 16.08 -40.18 8.05
N GLY A 694 16.49 -40.81 9.16
CA GLY A 694 15.86 -40.66 10.46
C GLY A 694 15.88 -39.22 10.98
N ALA A 695 16.94 -38.46 10.70
CA ALA A 695 17.05 -37.04 11.08
C ALA A 695 16.20 -36.09 10.21
N GLN A 696 15.78 -36.52 9.01
CA GLN A 696 14.88 -35.75 8.14
C GLN A 696 13.40 -36.04 8.44
N SER A 697 13.05 -37.30 8.71
CA SER A 697 11.65 -37.72 8.89
C SER A 697 10.96 -37.16 10.15
N SER A 698 11.68 -36.54 11.08
CA SER A 698 11.11 -35.93 12.30
C SER A 698 10.71 -34.46 12.16
N ARG A 699 10.72 -33.89 10.95
CA ARG A 699 10.45 -32.45 10.70
C ARG A 699 9.01 -32.10 10.33
N HIS A 700 8.10 -33.07 10.18
CA HIS A 700 6.70 -32.81 9.81
C HIS A 700 5.72 -33.14 10.93
N ASP A 701 5.24 -32.09 11.61
CA ASP A 701 4.06 -32.12 12.48
C ASP A 701 2.80 -31.82 11.65
N PRO A 702 1.82 -32.74 11.54
CA PRO A 702 0.60 -32.51 10.77
C PRO A 702 -0.28 -31.37 11.30
N SER A 703 -0.18 -31.02 12.60
CA SER A 703 -1.12 -30.11 13.28
C SER A 703 -1.07 -28.65 12.80
N LEU A 704 0.07 -28.23 12.24
CA LEU A 704 0.25 -26.87 11.67
C LEU A 704 -0.58 -26.63 10.41
N SER A 705 -0.82 -27.67 9.60
CA SER A 705 -1.53 -27.54 8.32
C SER A 705 -3.00 -27.12 8.49
N VAL A 706 -3.64 -27.54 9.58
CA VAL A 706 -5.07 -27.26 9.85
C VAL A 706 -5.30 -25.80 10.24
N ARG A 707 -4.36 -25.17 10.97
CA ARG A 707 -4.48 -23.75 11.35
C ARG A 707 -4.24 -22.81 10.17
N LEU A 708 -3.27 -23.11 9.31
CA LEU A 708 -2.93 -22.24 8.18
C LEU A 708 -4.10 -22.08 7.19
N VAL A 709 -4.93 -23.11 7.02
CA VAL A 709 -6.17 -23.04 6.22
C VAL A 709 -7.21 -22.14 6.91
N GLN A 710 -7.42 -22.32 8.22
CA GLN A 710 -8.40 -21.55 8.99
C GLN A 710 -8.09 -20.04 8.99
N ASP A 711 -6.81 -19.66 9.08
CA ASP A 711 -6.38 -18.25 9.06
C ASP A 711 -6.47 -17.62 7.65
N LEU A 712 -6.37 -18.42 6.58
CA LEU A 712 -6.54 -17.97 5.20
C LEU A 712 -8.00 -17.75 4.80
N GLU A 713 -8.96 -18.47 5.40
CA GLU A 713 -10.39 -18.24 5.17
C GLU A 713 -10.88 -16.91 5.75
N ASN A 714 -10.32 -16.48 6.89
CA ASN A 714 -10.67 -15.21 7.56
C ASN A 714 -10.15 -13.96 6.82
N ALA A 715 -9.29 -14.10 5.81
CA ALA A 715 -8.67 -13.00 5.08
C ALA A 715 -9.41 -12.62 3.77
N ARG A 716 -10.64 -13.10 3.55
CA ARG A 716 -11.26 -13.18 2.22
C ARG A 716 -12.56 -12.41 2.02
N GLU A 717 -12.67 -11.21 2.59
CA GLU A 717 -13.61 -10.18 2.15
C GLU A 717 -12.86 -9.01 1.49
N ILE A 718 -13.54 -8.28 0.59
CA ILE A 718 -13.01 -7.18 -0.25
C ILE A 718 -12.03 -7.64 -1.34
N ASP A 719 -12.56 -8.23 -2.42
CA ASP A 719 -12.65 -7.56 -3.75
C ASP A 719 -13.50 -8.41 -4.72
N THR A 720 -14.39 -7.77 -5.50
CA THR A 720 -15.31 -8.45 -6.44
C THR A 720 -15.58 -7.65 -7.73
N GLY A 721 -14.51 -7.30 -8.45
CA GLY A 721 -14.63 -6.85 -9.85
C GLY A 721 -15.10 -7.96 -10.80
N HIS A 722 -16.17 -7.73 -11.56
CA HIS A 722 -16.71 -8.65 -12.58
C HIS A 722 -15.96 -8.50 -13.94
N PRO A 723 -16.07 -9.44 -14.91
CA PRO A 723 -14.85 -9.98 -15.53
C PRO A 723 -14.87 -9.93 -17.07
N TYR A 724 -14.24 -8.91 -17.67
CA TYR A 724 -14.02 -8.83 -19.12
C TYR A 724 -12.60 -8.37 -19.47
N PHE A 725 -11.58 -9.10 -19.00
CA PHE A 725 -10.25 -9.10 -19.61
C PHE A 725 -9.74 -10.53 -19.81
N ARG A 726 -9.48 -10.87 -21.07
CA ARG A 726 -9.05 -12.20 -21.52
C ARG A 726 -7.54 -12.35 -21.23
N LYS A 727 -7.16 -13.09 -20.18
CA LYS A 727 -5.75 -13.34 -19.83
C LYS A 727 -5.05 -14.22 -20.88
N GLY A 728 -4.62 -13.60 -21.97
CA GLY A 728 -3.46 -14.05 -22.75
C GLY A 728 -2.16 -13.77 -21.98
N SER A 729 -1.11 -14.50 -22.30
CA SER A 729 0.19 -14.39 -21.63
C SER A 729 0.94 -13.10 -22.02
N LEU A 730 1.21 -12.23 -21.05
CA LEU A 730 2.14 -11.10 -21.19
C LEU A 730 3.42 -11.37 -20.40
N PRO A 731 4.61 -11.41 -21.05
CA PRO A 731 5.89 -11.53 -20.37
C PRO A 731 6.48 -10.17 -20.01
N GLY A 732 7.01 -10.05 -18.79
CA GLY A 732 7.93 -8.96 -18.41
C GLY A 732 7.30 -7.74 -17.73
N SER A 733 7.89 -7.40 -16.57
CA SER A 733 7.92 -6.08 -15.91
C SER A 733 7.04 -4.96 -16.52
N LEU A 734 5.91 -4.66 -15.87
CA LEU A 734 5.29 -3.34 -15.95
C LEU A 734 6.28 -2.27 -15.44
N ARG A 735 7.03 -1.65 -16.35
CA ARG A 735 7.77 -0.42 -16.06
C ARG A 735 6.77 0.70 -15.79
N MET A 736 7.16 1.69 -14.97
CA MET A 736 6.47 2.97 -14.93
C MET A 736 6.40 3.53 -16.36
N VAL A 737 5.18 3.80 -16.81
CA VAL A 737 4.94 4.48 -18.08
C VAL A 737 5.09 5.97 -17.80
N ASP A 738 6.12 6.58 -18.38
CA ASP A 738 6.25 8.04 -18.37
C ASP A 738 5.14 8.64 -19.24
N CYS A 739 4.27 9.44 -18.64
CA CYS A 739 3.17 10.10 -19.33
C CYS A 739 3.65 11.23 -20.26
N GLU A 740 4.81 11.87 -19.99
CA GLU A 740 5.31 12.96 -20.84
C GLU A 740 5.79 12.45 -22.20
N SER A 741 6.26 11.21 -22.27
CA SER A 741 6.63 10.51 -23.52
C SER A 741 5.46 10.21 -24.46
N TYR A 742 4.19 10.40 -24.04
CA TYR A 742 3.01 10.14 -24.88
C TYR A 742 2.36 11.44 -25.38
N THR A 743 1.62 11.34 -26.47
CA THR A 743 0.68 12.36 -26.96
C THR A 743 -0.66 11.71 -27.32
N LEU A 744 -1.72 12.51 -27.35
CA LEU A 744 -3.02 12.15 -27.92
C LEU A 744 -3.02 12.61 -29.39
N VAL A 745 -3.48 11.76 -30.31
CA VAL A 745 -3.68 12.12 -31.72
C VAL A 745 -5.09 11.77 -32.17
N ARG A 746 -5.62 12.52 -33.14
CA ARG A 746 -6.88 12.18 -33.81
C ARG A 746 -6.59 11.62 -35.20
N LEU A 747 -7.16 10.46 -35.52
CA LEU A 747 -7.16 9.91 -36.87
C LEU A 747 -8.47 10.27 -37.56
N SER A 748 -8.39 10.87 -38.74
CA SER A 748 -9.54 11.19 -39.58
C SER A 748 -9.39 10.60 -40.98
N ASN A 749 -10.49 10.48 -41.72
CA ASN A 749 -10.54 9.88 -43.06
C ASN A 749 -10.09 8.39 -43.15
N LEU A 750 -10.30 7.60 -42.09
CA LEU A 750 -10.24 6.13 -42.11
C LEU A 750 -11.45 5.53 -42.86
N ARG A 751 -11.59 5.89 -44.14
CA ARG A 751 -12.82 5.64 -44.92
C ARG A 751 -12.99 4.15 -45.26
N SER A 752 -14.24 3.68 -45.15
CA SER A 752 -14.81 2.43 -45.69
C SER A 752 -14.70 1.11 -44.91
N HIS A 753 -14.09 1.08 -43.72
CA HIS A 753 -13.99 -0.14 -42.92
C HIS A 753 -14.81 -0.10 -41.62
N LYS A 754 -15.32 -1.26 -41.18
CA LYS A 754 -15.98 -1.37 -39.87
C LYS A 754 -14.95 -1.21 -38.75
N SER A 755 -15.39 -0.78 -37.57
CA SER A 755 -14.52 -0.63 -36.40
C SER A 755 -13.76 -1.92 -36.02
N GLU A 756 -14.35 -3.09 -36.26
CA GLU A 756 -13.70 -4.39 -36.06
C GLU A 756 -12.59 -4.68 -37.10
N GLU A 757 -12.77 -4.22 -38.34
CA GLU A 757 -11.82 -4.37 -39.45
C GLU A 757 -10.63 -3.41 -39.24
N ILE A 758 -10.90 -2.15 -38.88
CA ILE A 758 -9.87 -1.14 -38.55
C ILE A 758 -9.00 -1.63 -37.38
N LEU A 759 -9.59 -2.17 -36.30
CA LEU A 759 -8.82 -2.71 -35.18
C LEU A 759 -7.95 -3.93 -35.59
N ALA A 760 -8.49 -4.84 -36.41
CA ALA A 760 -7.74 -6.00 -36.90
C ALA A 760 -6.59 -5.65 -37.84
N GLU A 761 -6.70 -4.54 -38.59
CA GLU A 761 -5.61 -4.01 -39.42
C GLU A 761 -4.58 -3.21 -38.59
N LEU A 762 -5.02 -2.45 -37.58
CA LEU A 762 -4.11 -1.74 -36.67
C LEU A 762 -3.25 -2.68 -35.81
N ASP A 763 -3.71 -3.90 -35.52
CA ASP A 763 -2.85 -4.96 -34.97
C ASP A 763 -1.65 -5.30 -35.89
N GLY A 764 -1.79 -5.09 -37.20
CA GLY A 764 -0.77 -5.30 -38.23
C GLY A 764 0.23 -4.16 -38.43
N VAL A 765 -0.07 -2.94 -37.93
CA VAL A 765 0.86 -1.78 -37.97
C VAL A 765 2.18 -2.06 -37.23
N GLY A 766 2.15 -3.01 -36.28
CA GLY A 766 3.29 -3.41 -35.49
C GLY A 766 3.50 -2.55 -34.25
N LYS A 767 4.28 -3.07 -33.29
CA LYS A 767 4.57 -2.40 -32.01
C LYS A 767 3.33 -1.93 -31.21
N LEU A 768 2.22 -2.69 -31.22
CA LEU A 768 1.01 -2.46 -30.39
C LEU A 768 1.30 -2.04 -28.93
N HIS A 769 2.39 -2.53 -28.33
CA HIS A 769 2.87 -2.15 -27.00
C HIS A 769 3.31 -0.67 -26.85
N GLN A 770 3.25 0.13 -27.92
CA GLN A 770 3.54 1.57 -27.99
C GLN A 770 2.27 2.41 -28.18
N LEU A 771 1.11 1.75 -28.30
CA LEU A 771 -0.23 2.33 -28.28
C LEU A 771 -0.83 2.08 -26.89
N ALA A 772 -1.05 3.13 -26.11
CA ALA A 772 -1.59 3.01 -24.76
C ALA A 772 -3.13 2.90 -24.75
N SER A 773 -3.80 3.47 -25.75
CA SER A 773 -5.25 3.40 -25.94
C SER A 773 -5.62 3.74 -27.39
N ILE A 774 -6.74 3.18 -27.86
CA ILE A 774 -7.43 3.58 -29.08
C ILE A 774 -8.95 3.61 -28.82
N MET A 775 -9.67 4.57 -29.41
CA MET A 775 -11.11 4.69 -29.28
C MET A 775 -11.74 5.30 -30.54
N ALA A 776 -12.80 4.68 -31.06
CA ALA A 776 -13.62 5.28 -32.12
C ALA A 776 -14.49 6.40 -31.56
N LEU A 777 -14.57 7.52 -32.29
CA LEU A 777 -15.46 8.64 -32.01
C LEU A 777 -16.76 8.53 -32.84
N PRO A 778 -17.87 9.20 -32.44
CA PRO A 778 -19.16 9.05 -33.12
C PRO A 778 -19.28 9.86 -34.43
N ASP A 779 -18.19 10.47 -34.89
CA ASP A 779 -18.03 11.19 -36.17
C ASP A 779 -17.19 10.38 -37.20
N GLU A 780 -16.97 9.08 -36.93
CA GLU A 780 -16.10 8.17 -37.70
C GLU A 780 -14.58 8.47 -37.61
N SER A 781 -14.17 9.47 -36.82
CA SER A 781 -12.76 9.68 -36.45
C SER A 781 -12.37 8.82 -35.24
N TRP A 782 -11.08 8.79 -34.86
CA TRP A 782 -10.58 7.97 -33.75
C TRP A 782 -9.57 8.74 -32.89
N GLU A 783 -9.62 8.58 -31.57
CA GLU A 783 -8.60 9.04 -30.61
C GLU A 783 -7.59 7.93 -30.34
N MET A 784 -6.29 8.23 -30.40
CA MET A 784 -5.20 7.32 -30.04
C MET A 784 -4.18 7.95 -29.11
N VAL A 785 -3.74 7.22 -28.09
CA VAL A 785 -2.68 7.64 -27.16
C VAL A 785 -1.40 6.90 -27.51
N VAL A 786 -0.38 7.63 -27.96
CA VAL A 786 0.78 7.08 -28.69
C VAL A 786 2.09 7.65 -28.14
N LEU A 787 3.19 6.89 -28.17
CA LEU A 787 4.51 7.43 -27.86
C LEU A 787 4.90 8.53 -28.87
N LYS A 788 5.33 9.71 -28.39
CA LYS A 788 5.81 10.83 -29.22
C LYS A 788 6.97 10.44 -30.14
N SER A 789 7.82 9.52 -29.69
CA SER A 789 8.92 8.95 -30.49
C SER A 789 8.47 7.93 -31.54
N TYR A 790 7.25 7.40 -31.43
CA TYR A 790 6.65 6.47 -32.38
C TYR A 790 5.76 7.16 -33.42
N LEU A 791 5.27 8.37 -33.12
CA LEU A 791 4.39 9.16 -33.99
C LEU A 791 4.81 9.20 -35.49
N PRO A 792 6.09 9.45 -35.87
CA PRO A 792 6.47 9.48 -37.29
C PRO A 792 6.44 8.10 -37.97
N GLU A 793 6.68 7.02 -37.22
CA GLU A 793 6.52 5.65 -37.75
C GLU A 793 5.03 5.30 -37.90
N LEU A 794 4.19 5.76 -36.97
CA LEU A 794 2.74 5.58 -37.03
C LEU A 794 2.12 6.33 -38.21
N GLU A 795 2.52 7.58 -38.46
CA GLU A 795 2.09 8.38 -39.62
C GLU A 795 2.44 7.68 -40.95
N ASP A 796 3.67 7.21 -41.10
CA ASP A 796 4.14 6.48 -42.29
C ASP A 796 3.40 5.15 -42.49
N ALA A 797 3.12 4.40 -41.40
CA ALA A 797 2.37 3.15 -41.46
C ALA A 797 0.89 3.37 -41.79
N LEU A 798 0.22 4.31 -41.12
CA LEU A 798 -1.19 4.64 -41.36
C LEU A 798 -1.40 5.22 -42.77
N GLY A 799 -0.51 6.08 -43.25
CA GLY A 799 -0.57 6.62 -44.61
C GLY A 799 -0.41 5.55 -45.71
N LYS A 800 0.28 4.44 -45.41
CA LYS A 800 0.41 3.28 -46.31
C LYS A 800 -0.80 2.34 -46.27
N MET A 801 -1.35 2.10 -45.08
CA MET A 801 -2.47 1.17 -44.88
C MET A 801 -3.82 1.80 -45.23
N PHE A 802 -3.99 3.08 -44.91
CA PHE A 802 -5.21 3.85 -45.15
C PHE A 802 -4.89 5.09 -45.99
N PRO A 803 -4.77 4.97 -47.33
CA PRO A 803 -4.42 6.10 -48.19
C PRO A 803 -5.40 7.27 -48.07
N GLY A 804 -4.92 8.39 -47.51
CA GLY A 804 -5.74 9.57 -47.21
C GLY A 804 -6.20 9.69 -45.75
N CYS A 805 -5.83 8.75 -44.87
CA CYS A 805 -5.88 8.95 -43.43
C CYS A 805 -5.01 10.15 -43.03
N HIS A 806 -5.56 11.02 -42.19
CA HIS A 806 -4.83 12.16 -41.62
C HIS A 806 -4.71 11.96 -40.12
N VAL A 807 -3.46 11.86 -39.66
CA VAL A 807 -3.09 11.98 -38.25
C VAL A 807 -2.99 13.46 -37.92
N ASP A 808 -3.70 13.90 -36.90
CA ASP A 808 -3.51 15.21 -36.26
C ASP A 808 -2.65 15.03 -35.00
N PRO A 809 -1.36 15.40 -35.04
CA PRO A 809 -0.42 15.23 -33.93
C PRO A 809 -0.53 16.33 -32.86
N ASP A 810 -1.08 17.48 -33.24
CA ASP A 810 -1.26 18.67 -32.39
C ASP A 810 -2.70 18.76 -31.83
N TYR A 811 -3.46 17.66 -31.93
CA TYR A 811 -4.87 17.57 -31.52
C TYR A 811 -5.10 17.91 -30.04
N ASP A 812 -5.57 19.12 -29.76
CA ASP A 812 -6.10 19.48 -28.45
C ASP A 812 -7.62 19.19 -28.40
N PRO A 813 -8.08 18.19 -27.62
CA PRO A 813 -9.50 17.89 -27.45
C PRO A 813 -10.27 18.98 -26.65
N THR A 814 -9.59 20.04 -26.21
CA THR A 814 -10.21 21.25 -25.66
C THR A 814 -10.65 22.25 -26.73
N GLU A 815 -10.09 22.22 -27.93
CA GLU A 815 -10.55 23.04 -29.06
C GLU A 815 -11.64 22.33 -29.90
N PRO A 816 -12.70 23.03 -30.36
CA PRO A 816 -13.67 22.51 -31.32
C PRO A 816 -13.10 22.57 -32.75
N SER A 817 -13.38 21.56 -33.57
CA SER A 817 -12.89 21.55 -34.96
C SER A 817 -13.54 22.64 -35.84
N SER A 818 -12.97 22.90 -37.03
CA SER A 818 -13.57 23.76 -38.05
C SER A 818 -15.02 23.37 -38.38
N ASP A 819 -15.28 22.06 -38.36
CA ASP A 819 -16.53 21.46 -38.79
C ASP A 819 -17.55 21.47 -37.63
N ASP A 820 -17.09 21.35 -36.39
CA ASP A 820 -17.89 21.62 -35.18
C ASP A 820 -18.34 23.08 -35.12
N ILE A 821 -17.42 24.02 -35.37
CA ILE A 821 -17.72 25.45 -35.45
C ILE A 821 -18.76 25.70 -36.56
N GLY A 822 -18.63 25.04 -37.71
CA GLY A 822 -19.61 25.06 -38.80
C GLY A 822 -20.99 24.53 -38.37
N CYS A 823 -21.04 23.39 -37.68
CA CYS A 823 -22.27 22.77 -37.19
C CYS A 823 -22.98 23.63 -36.14
N LEU A 824 -22.23 24.22 -35.20
CA LEU A 824 -22.76 25.18 -34.22
C LEU A 824 -23.32 26.43 -34.92
N HIS A 825 -22.66 26.92 -35.97
CA HIS A 825 -23.15 28.03 -36.79
C HIS A 825 -24.46 27.71 -37.54
N MET A 826 -24.67 26.45 -37.92
CA MET A 826 -25.91 25.97 -38.55
C MET A 826 -27.05 25.82 -37.52
N ALA A 827 -26.76 25.27 -36.33
CA ALA A 827 -27.73 25.18 -35.24
C ALA A 827 -28.20 26.58 -34.79
N ALA A 828 -27.27 27.53 -34.61
CA ALA A 828 -27.58 28.91 -34.24
C ALA A 828 -28.44 29.65 -35.29
N LYS A 829 -28.26 29.37 -36.59
CA LYS A 829 -29.13 29.87 -37.66
C LYS A 829 -30.54 29.28 -37.61
N THR A 830 -30.68 28.03 -37.18
CA THR A 830 -31.95 27.29 -37.14
C THR A 830 -32.83 27.70 -35.94
N LEU A 831 -32.23 28.23 -34.86
CA LEU A 831 -32.93 28.70 -33.66
C LEU A 831 -33.55 30.12 -33.77
N LYS A 832 -33.53 30.76 -34.94
CA LYS A 832 -34.25 32.03 -35.17
C LYS A 832 -35.76 31.80 -35.27
N LEU A 833 -36.42 31.80 -34.12
CA LEU A 833 -37.88 31.86 -33.98
C LEU A 833 -38.50 32.96 -34.89
N PRO A 834 -39.60 32.68 -35.60
CA PRO A 834 -40.26 33.68 -36.44
C PRO A 834 -40.89 34.77 -35.56
N ALA A 835 -40.68 36.04 -35.94
CA ALA A 835 -41.24 37.18 -35.23
C ALA A 835 -42.78 37.16 -35.30
N ARG A 836 -43.43 37.40 -34.15
CA ARG A 836 -44.88 37.61 -34.10
C ARG A 836 -45.26 38.84 -34.92
N SER A 837 -45.99 38.61 -36.00
CA SER A 837 -46.88 39.60 -36.61
C SER A 837 -48.21 38.91 -36.91
N GLY A 838 -49.29 39.67 -36.97
CA GLY A 838 -50.57 39.11 -37.37
C GLY A 838 -51.54 40.21 -37.76
N GLU A 839 -52.26 40.00 -38.86
CA GLU A 839 -53.62 40.47 -39.04
C GLU A 839 -54.32 39.71 -40.19
N LYS A 840 -55.60 39.36 -39.92
CA LYS A 840 -56.76 39.32 -40.83
C LYS A 840 -56.78 38.40 -42.08
N VAL A 841 -58.01 38.06 -42.43
CA VAL A 841 -58.49 37.03 -43.39
C VAL A 841 -59.11 37.73 -44.62
N PRO A 842 -59.00 37.17 -45.84
CA PRO A 842 -60.25 36.77 -46.53
C PRO A 842 -60.20 35.47 -47.39
N LEU A 843 -61.36 34.80 -47.38
CA LEU A 843 -61.90 33.69 -48.22
C LEU A 843 -61.46 33.56 -49.70
N MET A 844 -61.27 32.30 -50.14
CA MET A 844 -61.94 31.56 -51.26
C MET A 844 -61.42 30.10 -51.24
N VAL A 845 -62.14 28.96 -51.36
CA VAL A 845 -63.31 28.45 -52.15
C VAL A 845 -62.86 27.52 -53.32
N ALA A 846 -63.62 26.43 -53.57
CA ALA A 846 -63.40 25.27 -54.49
C ALA A 846 -62.46 24.17 -53.91
N GLU A 847 -62.95 22.94 -53.59
CA GLU A 847 -63.26 21.75 -54.45
C GLU A 847 -61.99 20.93 -54.83
N ASP A 848 -61.93 19.59 -54.90
CA ASP A 848 -62.53 18.46 -54.13
C ASP A 848 -61.62 17.19 -54.43
N GLU A 849 -61.85 15.89 -54.15
CA GLU A 849 -62.99 15.05 -53.72
C GLU A 849 -62.54 13.97 -52.69
N GLY A 850 -63.49 13.45 -51.88
CA GLY A 850 -63.54 12.03 -51.43
C GLY A 850 -62.55 11.54 -50.34
N GLN A 851 -62.89 10.58 -49.47
CA GLN A 851 -64.15 9.85 -49.25
C GLN A 851 -64.44 9.65 -47.75
N SER A 852 -65.72 9.54 -47.41
CA SER A 852 -66.24 9.28 -46.06
C SER A 852 -65.94 7.86 -45.55
N TYR A 853 -65.85 7.64 -44.24
CA TYR A 853 -66.87 6.82 -43.54
C TYR A 853 -66.89 6.99 -42.00
N THR A 854 -67.93 7.68 -41.52
CA THR A 854 -68.63 7.55 -40.20
C THR A 854 -67.85 7.54 -38.88
N ALA A 855 -68.16 8.51 -38.03
CA ALA A 855 -67.85 8.49 -36.59
C ALA A 855 -68.92 7.77 -35.75
N ALA A 856 -68.52 7.20 -34.59
CA ALA A 856 -69.46 6.74 -33.57
C ALA A 856 -68.90 6.86 -32.13
N LYS A 857 -69.55 7.72 -31.33
CA LYS A 857 -69.67 7.73 -29.84
C LYS A 857 -68.51 7.19 -28.97
N ALA A 858 -67.97 8.08 -28.15
CA ALA A 858 -67.31 7.71 -26.89
C ALA A 858 -68.29 7.16 -25.84
N PRO A 859 -67.82 6.36 -24.88
CA PRO A 859 -68.36 6.30 -23.53
C PRO A 859 -67.33 6.72 -22.47
N LYS A 860 -67.76 7.52 -21.47
CA LYS A 860 -67.07 7.59 -20.17
C LYS A 860 -67.37 6.30 -19.39
N ILE A 861 -66.36 5.61 -18.88
CA ILE A 861 -66.51 4.64 -17.79
C ILE A 861 -65.39 4.87 -16.76
N HIS A 862 -65.76 4.78 -15.48
CA HIS A 862 -64.89 4.89 -14.31
C HIS A 862 -64.26 3.52 -13.97
N GLU A 863 -63.20 3.54 -13.15
CA GLU A 863 -62.69 2.39 -12.37
C GLU A 863 -62.18 1.13 -13.12
N SER A 864 -60.91 0.79 -12.90
CA SER A 864 -60.47 -0.61 -12.66
C SER A 864 -59.05 -0.69 -12.09
N SER A 865 -58.87 -0.20 -10.86
CA SER A 865 -57.62 -0.42 -10.10
C SER A 865 -57.51 -1.89 -9.66
N SER A 866 -56.86 -2.73 -10.47
CA SER A 866 -56.59 -4.14 -10.13
C SER A 866 -55.37 -4.76 -10.82
N ARG A 867 -55.02 -4.30 -12.04
CA ARG A 867 -54.04 -4.98 -12.92
C ARG A 867 -52.58 -4.97 -12.43
N ALA A 868 -52.26 -4.17 -11.40
CA ALA A 868 -50.90 -4.03 -10.87
C ALA A 868 -50.41 -5.21 -10.00
N ARG A 869 -51.29 -6.14 -9.56
CA ARG A 869 -50.89 -7.25 -8.68
C ARG A 869 -50.41 -8.53 -9.38
N THR A 870 -50.68 -8.70 -10.67
CA THR A 870 -50.38 -9.94 -11.40
C THR A 870 -48.98 -10.04 -12.02
N MET A 871 -48.20 -8.95 -12.08
CA MET A 871 -46.82 -9.02 -12.60
C MET A 871 -45.77 -9.38 -11.53
N ALA A 872 -46.17 -9.49 -10.25
CA ALA A 872 -45.26 -9.75 -9.15
C ALA A 872 -44.99 -11.26 -8.88
N THR A 873 -45.88 -12.16 -9.32
CA THR A 873 -45.74 -13.62 -9.10
C THR A 873 -44.81 -14.30 -10.10
N ASP A 874 -44.76 -13.79 -11.34
CA ASP A 874 -44.17 -14.54 -12.47
C ASP A 874 -42.64 -14.33 -12.60
N ALA A 875 -42.08 -13.37 -11.86
CA ALA A 875 -40.63 -13.11 -11.81
C ALA A 875 -39.85 -14.15 -10.97
N TRP A 876 -40.49 -14.73 -9.95
CA TRP A 876 -39.82 -15.60 -8.98
C TRP A 876 -39.28 -16.92 -9.56
N PRO A 877 -40.00 -17.64 -10.45
CA PRO A 877 -39.49 -18.87 -11.08
C PRO A 877 -38.24 -18.62 -11.94
N VAL A 878 -38.15 -17.47 -12.61
CA VAL A 878 -37.01 -17.10 -13.47
C VAL A 878 -35.77 -16.82 -12.61
N ALA A 879 -35.92 -16.09 -11.51
CA ALA A 879 -34.84 -15.86 -10.56
C ALA A 879 -34.34 -17.18 -9.92
N ALA A 880 -35.25 -18.06 -9.50
CA ALA A 880 -34.90 -19.37 -8.92
C ALA A 880 -34.14 -20.26 -9.91
N ALA A 881 -34.57 -20.32 -11.17
CA ALA A 881 -33.89 -21.08 -12.23
C ALA A 881 -32.48 -20.55 -12.54
N TYR A 882 -32.28 -19.23 -12.43
CA TYR A 882 -30.95 -18.61 -12.58
C TYR A 882 -30.01 -18.97 -11.42
N TYR A 883 -30.47 -18.85 -10.16
CA TYR A 883 -29.66 -19.20 -8.99
C TYR A 883 -29.30 -20.69 -8.93
N THR A 884 -30.21 -21.58 -9.32
CA THR A 884 -29.93 -23.03 -9.36
C THR A 884 -28.78 -23.35 -10.32
N ARG A 885 -28.83 -22.81 -11.56
CA ARG A 885 -27.77 -22.99 -12.55
C ARG A 885 -26.43 -22.38 -12.14
N LEU A 886 -26.45 -21.28 -11.38
CA LEU A 886 -25.24 -20.66 -10.83
C LEU A 886 -24.58 -21.56 -9.77
N LEU A 887 -25.38 -22.16 -8.88
CA LEU A 887 -24.90 -23.10 -7.87
C LEU A 887 -24.37 -24.39 -8.50
N GLU A 888 -25.07 -24.96 -9.49
CA GLU A 888 -24.62 -26.14 -10.24
C GLU A 888 -23.27 -25.88 -10.93
N ARG A 889 -23.10 -24.72 -11.57
CA ARG A 889 -21.85 -24.33 -12.25
C ARG A 889 -20.68 -24.16 -11.27
N ASN A 890 -20.91 -23.55 -10.12
CA ASN A 890 -19.90 -23.41 -9.07
C ASN A 890 -19.54 -24.78 -8.45
N ALA A 891 -20.53 -25.66 -8.26
CA ALA A 891 -20.33 -27.03 -7.77
C ALA A 891 -19.71 -27.98 -8.82
N ALA A 892 -19.68 -27.61 -10.10
CA ALA A 892 -18.88 -28.28 -11.13
C ALA A 892 -17.42 -27.80 -11.06
N TRP A 893 -17.20 -26.48 -11.07
CA TRP A 893 -15.86 -25.88 -11.01
C TRP A 893 -15.06 -26.32 -9.78
N LEU A 894 -15.70 -26.37 -8.60
CA LEU A 894 -15.10 -26.87 -7.36
C LEU A 894 -14.72 -28.36 -7.40
N ARG A 895 -15.31 -29.17 -8.30
CA ARG A 895 -14.94 -30.58 -8.48
C ARG A 895 -13.81 -30.79 -9.49
N GLU A 896 -13.58 -29.85 -10.40
CA GLU A 896 -12.43 -29.87 -11.31
C GLU A 896 -11.12 -29.40 -10.63
N HIS A 897 -11.21 -28.64 -9.54
CA HIS A 897 -10.07 -27.99 -8.86
C HIS A 897 -9.75 -28.59 -7.48
N ALA A 898 -10.15 -29.85 -7.24
CA ALA A 898 -9.99 -30.56 -5.96
C ALA A 898 -9.24 -31.91 -6.10
N LEU A 899 -8.38 -32.03 -7.13
CA LEU A 899 -7.52 -33.17 -7.43
C LEU A 899 -6.09 -32.69 -7.71
#